data_AF-A0A4Y9YZG7-F1
#
_entry.id   AF-A0A4Y9YZG7-F1
#
_cell.length_a   1.000
_cell.length_b   1.000
_cell.length_c   1.000
_cell.angle_alpha   90.00
_cell.angle_beta   90.00
_cell.angle_gamma   90.00
#
_symmetry.space_group_name_H-M   'P 1'
#
loop_
_entity.id
_entity.type
_entity.pdbx_description
1 polymer ?
#
loop_
_entity_poly.entity_id
_entity_poly.type
_entity_poly.pdbx_seq_one_letter_code
_entity_poly.pdbx_strand_id
1 'polypeptide(L)'
;MSDLPVDAIRTLSDQHPKPSHIHFQYGTAGFRTKGDTLDSVMFRVGILAGLRSKKWDGKTIGVMVTASHNPEPDNGVKLVDPRGEMLETSWEAHATALANAQSTDEFIAALDTFTTTMKIDLSKPAKVVYARDTRPSGPALVATLEDGIKAIGAEGRDAGVTTTPVLHYLVRAINTKGTKEEYGDDSEEGYLRKLSTAFNKLVAGKPSIPPLVVDCANGVGAKLAKELAEYLGDTLQLIPVNTSTTTPGALNNACGADFVKTQQTLPPSLTSVLKPGQRACSLDGDADRLMYYYLDDRGQFHMLDGDKIAALSAAFIGELTKSAGLDSQIKVGIVQTAYANGGSTKYLSERLPVKCVPTGVKHLHHAAEKFDVGVYFEANGHGTVIFSPQSLEIISAYQPSTPAQSTALNHLINLTEVINQTVGDALSDMLMVEAVLAHKSYSGEEWDSLYVDLPNRLVKVVVADRNIFKTEDAERRLVSPPGIQAKIDELVRRYEGGRAFVRPSGTEDVVRVYAEATVRTQADELAYRVAGLVYDETGGHPAHRPLEFLHHHLLCARNTQSTLTSMCRFVIYKGTSPVQLSHLLTRPCHSIINQAFDSRLRLDHRRPINGDGFGVGWYDSVHDEELGSQPCIFTSVTPAWNNVNLTRLAEKIKSPLVFAHVRATTAGTLSLDNCHPWSFGKLMWMHNGGIAEFPKIKRRLQSYLPDELFNFVTGNTDSQWAFALFLSKLPDPHAKTFAPHVLRKAMMETIAHINLMTDAENITEPSLMNFCVTDGESVVATRYISSRHEEAASLWFSSGTTFSEYAEGGHYKMSKADKRENIIMVASEPLTFEKADWMEIKTNHMVVITPKMNLLQFPVVDKYYVPPSDPAALNRGTEFAASKGFLSAHRAVSIRPPVDLQILIFLPLTLSTLSTPAFLLLSLLLLAHALIHGTLVLFWGSPALSVMQVPMHPFLLLVCFNVFSEKVHPLLMTAAYWWGKILHWSSPGFIVMEGLSSLLIVQKLGQVGKELVSEGEGYQFGLLVAAAAAYVTSAWWIVLGYPAAATSPLSSTLLGVALTTLIFLTLIGFFLRRTNVIESSGLALFVAYNVWQCGFDQQSYVDPASS
;
A
#
# COMPACT_ATOMS: atom_id res chain seq x y z
N MET A 1 -59.67 -9.00 27.86
CA MET A 1 -58.61 -9.89 28.35
C MET A 1 -57.87 -10.35 27.11
N SER A 2 -56.56 -10.13 27.02
CA SER A 2 -55.78 -10.60 25.87
C SER A 2 -55.79 -12.12 25.80
N ASP A 3 -56.08 -12.68 24.63
CA ASP A 3 -55.90 -14.11 24.32
C ASP A 3 -54.40 -14.50 24.17
N LEU A 4 -53.50 -13.80 24.86
CA LEU A 4 -52.08 -14.15 24.88
C LEU A 4 -51.92 -15.47 25.65
N PRO A 5 -51.07 -16.41 25.16
CA PRO A 5 -50.77 -17.66 25.86
C PRO A 5 -49.82 -17.41 27.04
N VAL A 6 -50.30 -16.68 28.05
CA VAL A 6 -49.53 -16.15 29.18
C VAL A 6 -48.75 -17.25 29.91
N ASP A 7 -49.35 -18.41 30.17
CA ASP A 7 -48.70 -19.51 30.90
C ASP A 7 -47.54 -20.11 30.10
N ALA A 8 -47.71 -20.28 28.79
CA ALA A 8 -46.66 -20.79 27.91
C ALA A 8 -45.52 -19.78 27.76
N ILE A 9 -45.85 -18.50 27.57
CA ILE A 9 -44.87 -17.40 27.50
C ILE A 9 -44.08 -17.33 28.81
N ARG A 10 -44.75 -17.38 29.96
CA ARG A 10 -44.09 -17.32 31.27
C ARG A 10 -43.11 -18.46 31.47
N THR A 11 -43.57 -19.69 31.26
CA THR A 11 -42.78 -20.91 31.48
C THR A 11 -41.48 -20.93 30.67
N LEU A 12 -41.51 -20.43 29.43
CA LEU A 12 -40.33 -20.37 28.56
C LEU A 12 -39.51 -19.08 28.79
N SER A 13 -40.15 -17.94 29.04
CA SER A 13 -39.45 -16.68 29.36
C SER A 13 -38.56 -16.80 30.59
N ASP A 14 -39.00 -17.53 31.63
CA ASP A 14 -38.21 -17.75 32.85
C ASP A 14 -36.93 -18.58 32.59
N GLN A 15 -36.85 -19.31 31.48
CA GLN A 15 -35.65 -20.04 31.04
C GLN A 15 -34.64 -19.13 30.31
N HIS A 16 -35.09 -17.95 29.86
CA HIS A 16 -34.30 -16.97 29.09
C HIS A 16 -34.26 -15.60 29.78
N PRO A 17 -33.70 -15.51 31.00
CA PRO A 17 -33.71 -14.29 31.79
C PRO A 17 -32.88 -13.18 31.12
N LYS A 18 -33.40 -11.94 31.16
CA LYS A 18 -32.68 -10.77 30.65
C LYS A 18 -31.51 -10.40 31.58
N PRO A 19 -30.29 -10.18 31.05
CA PRO A 19 -29.20 -9.57 31.83
C PRO A 19 -29.57 -8.16 32.31
N SER A 20 -29.51 -7.91 33.62
CA SER A 20 -29.97 -6.65 34.23
C SER A 20 -29.15 -5.42 33.84
N HIS A 21 -27.86 -5.60 33.57
CA HIS A 21 -26.90 -4.53 33.27
C HIS A 21 -26.81 -4.16 31.78
N ILE A 22 -27.51 -4.89 30.90
CA ILE A 22 -27.46 -4.66 29.45
C ILE A 22 -28.74 -3.97 28.98
N HIS A 23 -28.57 -2.94 28.16
CA HIS A 23 -29.65 -2.30 27.42
C HIS A 23 -29.53 -2.69 25.94
N PHE A 24 -30.58 -3.29 25.38
CA PHE A 24 -30.63 -3.66 23.97
C PHE A 24 -31.30 -2.58 23.14
N GLN A 25 -30.87 -2.39 21.88
CA GLN A 25 -31.52 -1.46 20.95
C GLN A 25 -31.69 -2.16 19.61
N TYR A 26 -32.90 -2.09 19.04
CA TYR A 26 -33.14 -2.53 17.67
C TYR A 26 -32.62 -1.43 16.73
N GLY A 27 -31.52 -1.69 16.04
CA GLY A 27 -30.90 -0.76 15.11
C GLY A 27 -31.35 -0.97 13.67
N THR A 28 -30.63 -0.34 12.73
CA THR A 28 -30.89 -0.43 11.28
C THR A 28 -30.90 -1.86 10.74
N ALA A 29 -30.17 -2.77 11.39
CA ALA A 29 -30.05 -4.17 11.01
C ALA A 29 -30.42 -5.15 12.14
N GLY A 30 -31.38 -4.76 12.98
CA GLY A 30 -31.87 -5.56 14.09
C GLY A 30 -31.07 -5.42 15.39
N PHE A 31 -31.17 -6.40 16.27
CA PHE A 31 -30.33 -6.48 17.47
C PHE A 31 -28.97 -7.09 17.12
N ARG A 32 -27.88 -6.46 17.54
CA ARG A 32 -26.51 -6.98 17.35
C ARG A 32 -25.64 -6.67 18.56
N THR A 33 -24.99 -7.70 19.10
CA THR A 33 -24.03 -7.61 20.21
C THR A 33 -23.31 -8.97 20.33
N LYS A 34 -22.60 -9.22 21.43
CA LYS A 34 -22.00 -10.53 21.73
C LYS A 34 -23.06 -11.63 21.76
N GLY A 35 -22.78 -12.73 21.05
CA GLY A 35 -23.75 -13.81 20.85
C GLY A 35 -24.22 -14.47 22.15
N ASP A 36 -23.36 -14.53 23.16
CA ASP A 36 -23.66 -15.06 24.50
C ASP A 36 -24.61 -14.19 25.32
N THR A 37 -24.84 -12.93 24.92
CA THR A 37 -25.78 -12.01 25.61
C THR A 37 -27.16 -11.95 24.97
N LEU A 38 -27.37 -12.60 23.82
CA LEU A 38 -28.59 -12.45 23.00
C LEU A 38 -29.72 -13.41 23.35
N ASP A 39 -29.52 -14.37 24.27
CA ASP A 39 -30.50 -15.41 24.60
C ASP A 39 -31.92 -14.84 24.85
N SER A 40 -32.09 -13.98 25.86
CA SER A 40 -33.38 -13.34 26.14
C SER A 40 -33.95 -12.52 24.96
N VAL A 41 -33.10 -11.96 24.11
CA VAL A 41 -33.52 -11.19 22.93
C VAL A 41 -34.09 -12.13 21.87
N MET A 42 -33.44 -13.26 21.61
CA MET A 42 -33.89 -14.25 20.62
C MET A 42 -35.27 -14.79 20.94
N PHE A 43 -35.51 -15.17 22.20
CA PHE A 43 -36.81 -15.66 22.66
C PHE A 43 -37.91 -14.63 22.40
N ARG A 44 -37.65 -13.37 22.79
CA ARG A 44 -38.61 -12.27 22.64
C ARG A 44 -38.85 -11.91 21.17
N VAL A 45 -37.83 -12.02 20.33
CA VAL A 45 -37.96 -11.84 18.87
C VAL A 45 -38.78 -12.96 18.22
N GLY A 46 -38.68 -14.20 18.71
CA GLY A 46 -39.54 -15.31 18.25
C GLY A 46 -41.03 -15.02 18.48
N ILE A 47 -41.36 -14.51 19.67
CA ILE A 47 -42.73 -14.05 19.97
C ILE A 47 -43.13 -12.88 19.07
N LEU A 48 -42.26 -11.88 18.92
CA LEU A 48 -42.52 -10.71 18.08
C LEU A 48 -42.74 -11.08 16.61
N ALA A 49 -42.00 -12.04 16.07
CA ALA A 49 -42.16 -12.55 14.71
C ALA A 49 -43.55 -13.18 14.52
N GLY A 50 -43.99 -14.01 15.47
CA GLY A 50 -45.33 -14.59 15.46
C GLY A 50 -46.43 -13.52 15.54
N LEU A 51 -46.26 -12.51 16.39
CA LEU A 51 -47.20 -11.38 16.48
C LEU A 51 -47.22 -10.54 15.19
N ARG A 52 -46.07 -10.33 14.55
CA ARG A 52 -45.98 -9.63 13.25
C ARG A 52 -46.69 -10.42 12.16
N SER A 53 -46.58 -11.76 12.15
CA SER A 53 -47.31 -12.63 11.22
C SER A 53 -48.83 -12.51 11.43
N LYS A 54 -49.31 -12.55 12.69
CA LYS A 54 -50.73 -12.35 13.02
C LYS A 54 -51.24 -10.98 12.57
N LYS A 55 -50.42 -9.93 12.71
CA LYS A 55 -50.76 -8.58 12.23
C LYS A 55 -50.96 -8.53 10.72
N TRP A 56 -50.23 -9.37 9.98
CA TRP A 56 -50.35 -9.54 8.53
C TRP A 56 -51.25 -10.71 8.12
N ASP A 57 -52.29 -11.00 8.90
CA ASP A 57 -53.29 -12.03 8.61
C ASP A 57 -52.68 -13.44 8.36
N GLY A 58 -51.56 -13.74 9.02
CA GLY A 58 -50.89 -15.04 8.93
C GLY A 58 -49.94 -15.20 7.75
N LYS A 59 -49.55 -14.09 7.08
CA LYS A 59 -48.42 -14.11 6.15
C LYS A 59 -47.12 -14.52 6.87
N THR A 60 -46.25 -15.18 6.14
CA THR A 60 -44.97 -15.67 6.66
C THR A 60 -44.02 -14.50 6.93
N ILE A 61 -43.42 -14.48 8.13
CA ILE A 61 -42.38 -13.51 8.54
C ILE A 61 -41.04 -14.23 8.61
N GLY A 62 -39.96 -13.56 8.18
CA GLY A 62 -38.61 -14.09 8.26
C GLY A 62 -37.86 -13.66 9.52
N VAL A 63 -37.01 -14.52 10.04
CA VAL A 63 -36.03 -14.18 11.09
C VAL A 63 -34.63 -14.66 10.68
N MET A 64 -33.70 -13.72 10.46
CA MET A 64 -32.31 -14.05 10.13
C MET A 64 -31.43 -13.89 11.37
N VAL A 65 -30.73 -14.95 11.77
CA VAL A 65 -29.75 -14.95 12.86
C VAL A 65 -28.34 -14.77 12.29
N THR A 66 -27.84 -13.54 12.35
CA THR A 66 -26.52 -13.16 11.84
C THR A 66 -26.08 -11.79 12.37
N ALA A 67 -24.77 -11.58 12.45
CA ALA A 67 -24.17 -10.25 12.55
C ALA A 67 -23.36 -9.82 11.32
N SER A 68 -23.54 -10.46 10.15
CA SER A 68 -22.97 -10.00 8.87
C SER A 68 -21.44 -9.81 8.97
N HIS A 69 -20.90 -8.64 8.65
CA HIS A 69 -19.48 -8.25 8.72
C HIS A 69 -18.86 -8.21 10.13
N ASN A 70 -19.64 -8.30 11.22
CA ASN A 70 -19.08 -8.22 12.58
C ASN A 70 -18.07 -9.35 12.88
N PRO A 71 -17.17 -9.17 13.86
CA PRO A 71 -16.29 -10.24 14.35
C PRO A 71 -17.06 -11.49 14.79
N GLU A 72 -16.46 -12.67 14.65
CA GLU A 72 -17.10 -13.98 14.94
C GLU A 72 -17.84 -14.10 16.30
N PRO A 73 -17.33 -13.56 17.42
CA PRO A 73 -18.02 -13.68 18.72
C PRO A 73 -19.35 -12.93 18.81
N ASP A 74 -19.58 -11.95 17.93
CA ASP A 74 -20.84 -11.23 17.87
C ASP A 74 -21.91 -12.10 17.20
N ASN A 75 -23.19 -11.80 17.42
CA ASN A 75 -24.28 -12.31 16.61
C ASN A 75 -25.43 -11.29 16.61
N GLY A 76 -26.53 -11.62 15.96
CA GLY A 76 -27.65 -10.70 15.87
C GLY A 76 -28.89 -11.35 15.30
N VAL A 77 -29.97 -10.59 15.29
CA VAL A 77 -31.26 -11.03 14.74
C VAL A 77 -31.98 -9.88 14.06
N LYS A 78 -32.44 -10.12 12.82
CA LYS A 78 -33.26 -9.19 12.03
C LYS A 78 -34.55 -9.86 11.57
N LEU A 79 -35.60 -9.05 11.49
CA LEU A 79 -36.95 -9.47 11.05
C LEU A 79 -37.15 -9.05 9.59
N VAL A 80 -37.81 -9.93 8.83
CA VAL A 80 -38.11 -9.76 7.41
C VAL A 80 -39.63 -9.78 7.22
N ASP A 81 -40.16 -8.71 6.65
CA ASP A 81 -41.59 -8.54 6.39
C ASP A 81 -42.02 -9.30 5.11
N PRO A 82 -43.33 -9.44 4.85
CA PRO A 82 -43.84 -10.44 3.90
C PRO A 82 -43.39 -10.33 2.44
N ARG A 83 -42.95 -9.17 1.97
CA ARG A 83 -42.40 -8.98 0.60
C ARG A 83 -40.89 -9.18 0.57
N GLY A 84 -40.27 -9.66 1.64
CA GLY A 84 -38.83 -9.82 1.76
C GLY A 84 -38.11 -8.52 2.13
N GLU A 85 -38.84 -7.48 2.52
CA GLU A 85 -38.31 -6.20 2.99
C GLU A 85 -37.93 -6.27 4.47
N MET A 86 -37.15 -5.30 4.93
CA MET A 86 -36.81 -5.20 6.35
C MET A 86 -38.04 -4.82 7.19
N LEU A 87 -38.06 -5.21 8.47
CA LEU A 87 -39.10 -4.80 9.42
C LEU A 87 -39.42 -3.29 9.36
N GLU A 88 -40.70 -2.99 9.28
CA GLU A 88 -41.24 -1.62 9.34
C GLU A 88 -40.70 -0.84 10.55
N THR A 89 -40.23 0.38 10.31
CA THR A 89 -39.58 1.23 11.33
C THR A 89 -40.45 1.49 12.56
N SER A 90 -41.77 1.57 12.39
CA SER A 90 -42.72 1.78 13.51
C SER A 90 -42.68 0.65 14.54
N TRP A 91 -42.18 -0.54 14.19
CA TRP A 91 -42.08 -1.70 15.08
C TRP A 91 -40.77 -1.78 15.88
N GLU A 92 -39.73 -1.06 15.48
CA GLU A 92 -38.39 -1.14 16.09
C GLU A 92 -38.38 -0.67 17.54
N ALA A 93 -39.10 0.41 17.84
CA ALA A 93 -39.24 0.92 19.20
C ALA A 93 -39.95 -0.08 20.11
N HIS A 94 -40.93 -0.81 19.58
CA HIS A 94 -41.63 -1.86 20.31
C HIS A 94 -40.74 -3.08 20.52
N ALA A 95 -40.00 -3.52 19.49
CA ALA A 95 -39.01 -4.58 19.63
C ALA A 95 -38.01 -4.24 20.74
N THR A 96 -37.51 -3.00 20.75
CA THR A 96 -36.60 -2.47 21.77
C THR A 96 -37.23 -2.48 23.15
N ALA A 97 -38.46 -1.99 23.30
CA ALA A 97 -39.16 -1.99 24.60
C ALA A 97 -39.33 -3.42 25.14
N LEU A 98 -39.77 -4.35 24.29
CA LEU A 98 -39.95 -5.75 24.63
C LEU A 98 -38.63 -6.42 25.03
N ALA A 99 -37.54 -6.19 24.29
CA ALA A 99 -36.21 -6.72 24.61
C ALA A 99 -35.65 -6.20 25.95
N ASN A 100 -36.16 -5.08 26.46
CA ASN A 100 -35.65 -4.45 27.68
C ASN A 100 -36.51 -4.63 28.94
N ALA A 101 -37.67 -5.27 28.86
CA ALA A 101 -38.45 -5.63 30.04
C ALA A 101 -37.61 -6.49 31.01
N GLN A 102 -37.54 -6.10 32.29
CA GLN A 102 -36.56 -6.66 33.23
C GLN A 102 -37.00 -8.01 33.79
N SER A 103 -38.32 -8.19 33.97
CA SER A 103 -38.91 -9.45 34.44
C SER A 103 -39.88 -10.04 33.42
N THR A 104 -40.20 -11.31 33.58
CA THR A 104 -41.24 -12.00 32.78
C THR A 104 -42.60 -11.33 32.93
N ASP A 105 -42.95 -10.84 34.12
CA ASP A 105 -44.19 -10.09 34.35
C ASP A 105 -44.23 -8.77 33.58
N GLU A 106 -43.15 -7.99 33.64
CA GLU A 106 -43.02 -6.76 32.85
C GLU A 106 -43.08 -7.04 31.35
N PHE A 107 -42.46 -8.14 30.90
CA PHE A 107 -42.47 -8.53 29.50
C PHE A 107 -43.89 -8.89 29.02
N ILE A 108 -44.63 -9.67 29.81
CA ILE A 108 -46.02 -10.03 29.50
C ILE A 108 -46.93 -8.79 29.50
N ALA A 109 -46.78 -7.89 30.48
CA ALA A 109 -47.53 -6.63 30.51
C ALA A 109 -47.21 -5.74 29.30
N ALA A 110 -45.94 -5.69 28.88
CA ALA A 110 -45.53 -4.98 27.68
C ALA A 110 -46.09 -5.61 26.40
N LEU A 111 -46.16 -6.95 26.32
CA LEU A 111 -46.80 -7.67 25.20
C LEU A 111 -48.31 -7.39 25.14
N ASP A 112 -49.03 -7.43 26.27
CA ASP A 112 -50.46 -7.12 26.33
C ASP A 112 -50.73 -5.69 25.84
N THR A 113 -49.95 -4.73 26.36
CA THR A 113 -50.00 -3.33 25.92
C THR A 113 -49.71 -3.20 24.43
N PHE A 114 -48.68 -3.89 23.94
CA PHE A 114 -48.27 -3.86 22.54
C PHE A 114 -49.34 -4.41 21.60
N THR A 115 -49.87 -5.60 21.91
CA THR A 115 -50.90 -6.27 21.10
C THR A 115 -52.20 -5.47 21.04
N THR A 116 -52.60 -4.84 22.15
CA THR A 116 -53.75 -3.94 22.22
C THR A 116 -53.49 -2.66 21.40
N THR A 117 -52.32 -2.04 21.55
CA THR A 117 -51.95 -0.80 20.85
C THR A 117 -51.88 -1.00 19.34
N MET A 118 -51.27 -2.10 18.90
CA MET A 118 -51.13 -2.44 17.49
C MET A 118 -52.39 -3.11 16.90
N LYS A 119 -53.43 -3.33 17.71
CA LYS A 119 -54.66 -4.02 17.31
C LYS A 119 -54.36 -5.33 16.59
N ILE A 120 -53.57 -6.19 17.23
CA ILE A 120 -53.18 -7.49 16.69
C ILE A 120 -54.29 -8.50 17.00
N ASP A 121 -54.84 -9.12 15.97
CA ASP A 121 -55.81 -10.21 16.14
C ASP A 121 -55.08 -11.52 16.48
N LEU A 122 -55.15 -11.91 17.75
CA LEU A 122 -54.43 -13.08 18.25
C LEU A 122 -54.97 -14.41 17.72
N SER A 123 -56.20 -14.43 17.19
CA SER A 123 -56.84 -15.62 16.62
C SER A 123 -56.26 -16.05 15.27
N LYS A 124 -55.56 -15.13 14.58
CA LYS A 124 -54.96 -15.40 13.27
C LYS A 124 -53.85 -16.46 13.39
N PRO A 125 -53.67 -17.31 12.37
CA PRO A 125 -52.49 -18.18 12.32
C PRO A 125 -51.21 -17.34 12.26
N ALA A 126 -50.09 -17.91 12.68
CA ALA A 126 -48.79 -17.27 12.63
C ALA A 126 -47.77 -18.21 12.00
N LYS A 127 -46.99 -17.71 11.05
CA LYS A 127 -45.98 -18.48 10.31
C LYS A 127 -44.66 -17.72 10.31
N VAL A 128 -43.60 -18.41 10.70
CA VAL A 128 -42.25 -17.84 10.77
C VAL A 128 -41.28 -18.77 10.06
N VAL A 129 -40.53 -18.23 9.11
CA VAL A 129 -39.37 -18.92 8.51
C VAL A 129 -38.10 -18.30 9.08
N TYR A 130 -37.11 -19.11 9.44
CA TYR A 130 -35.89 -18.61 10.04
C TYR A 130 -34.66 -19.33 9.50
N ALA A 131 -33.53 -18.64 9.53
CA ALA A 131 -32.24 -19.15 9.10
C ALA A 131 -31.13 -18.53 9.94
N ARG A 132 -29.94 -19.10 9.84
CA ARG A 132 -28.73 -18.56 10.47
C ARG A 132 -27.51 -18.60 9.55
N ASP A 133 -26.52 -17.80 9.88
CA ASP A 133 -25.17 -17.91 9.31
C ASP A 133 -24.33 -19.01 10.02
N THR A 134 -23.02 -19.00 9.77
CA THR A 134 -22.05 -19.99 10.28
C THR A 134 -21.52 -19.68 11.69
N ARG A 135 -22.01 -18.65 12.39
CA ARG A 135 -21.47 -18.25 13.70
C ARG A 135 -21.63 -19.36 14.75
N PRO A 136 -20.63 -19.57 15.63
CA PRO A 136 -20.68 -20.62 16.66
C PRO A 136 -21.86 -20.50 17.65
N SER A 137 -22.31 -19.29 17.95
CA SER A 137 -23.48 -19.04 18.82
C SER A 137 -24.82 -19.31 18.14
N GLY A 138 -24.86 -19.42 16.80
CA GLY A 138 -26.08 -19.55 16.01
C GLY A 138 -27.00 -20.71 16.43
N PRO A 139 -26.50 -21.96 16.59
CA PRO A 139 -27.35 -23.09 17.00
C PRO A 139 -28.08 -22.87 18.33
N ALA A 140 -27.40 -22.31 19.34
CA ALA A 140 -28.02 -22.03 20.64
C ALA A 140 -29.08 -20.92 20.52
N LEU A 141 -28.77 -19.85 19.77
CA LEU A 141 -29.70 -18.75 19.55
C LEU A 141 -30.94 -19.15 18.74
N VAL A 142 -30.79 -20.09 17.80
CA VAL A 142 -31.94 -20.66 17.06
C VAL A 142 -32.83 -21.49 17.99
N ALA A 143 -32.26 -22.31 18.87
CA ALA A 143 -33.07 -23.05 19.86
C ALA A 143 -33.90 -22.09 20.74
N THR A 144 -33.27 -21.01 21.21
CA THR A 144 -33.99 -19.98 21.99
C THR A 144 -35.04 -19.23 21.18
N LEU A 145 -34.81 -18.99 19.88
CA LEU A 145 -35.79 -18.42 18.97
C LEU A 145 -37.01 -19.34 18.81
N GLU A 146 -36.78 -20.64 18.65
CA GLU A 146 -37.80 -21.67 18.51
C GLU A 146 -38.71 -21.75 19.75
N ASP A 147 -38.14 -21.60 20.95
CA ASP A 147 -38.93 -21.49 22.18
C ASP A 147 -39.86 -20.26 22.14
N GLY A 148 -39.39 -19.13 21.61
CA GLY A 148 -40.23 -17.94 21.42
C GLY A 148 -41.35 -18.15 20.40
N ILE A 149 -41.05 -18.77 19.27
CA ILE A 149 -42.03 -19.12 18.21
C ILE A 149 -43.10 -20.07 18.77
N LYS A 150 -42.66 -21.08 19.53
CA LYS A 150 -43.54 -22.05 20.20
C LYS A 150 -44.41 -21.38 21.27
N ALA A 151 -43.85 -20.47 22.06
CA ALA A 151 -44.56 -19.77 23.12
C ALA A 151 -45.78 -19.00 22.60
N ILE A 152 -45.70 -18.40 21.40
CA ILE A 152 -46.80 -17.65 20.78
C ILE A 152 -47.70 -18.51 19.86
N GLY A 153 -47.45 -19.83 19.79
CA GLY A 153 -48.21 -20.77 18.97
C GLY A 153 -48.05 -20.54 17.47
N ALA A 154 -46.88 -20.07 17.03
CA ALA A 154 -46.57 -19.90 15.61
C ALA A 154 -46.00 -21.19 15.00
N GLU A 155 -46.28 -21.42 13.72
CA GLU A 155 -45.67 -22.46 12.91
C GLU A 155 -44.27 -21.99 12.48
N GLY A 156 -43.24 -22.75 12.85
CA GLY A 156 -41.84 -22.47 12.50
C GLY A 156 -41.36 -23.33 11.32
N ARG A 157 -40.63 -22.73 10.37
CA ARG A 157 -39.88 -23.42 9.32
C ARG A 157 -38.40 -23.05 9.43
N ASP A 158 -37.57 -23.98 9.86
CA ASP A 158 -36.12 -23.85 9.83
C ASP A 158 -35.59 -24.02 8.40
N ALA A 159 -34.98 -22.98 7.83
CA ALA A 159 -34.29 -22.99 6.55
C ALA A 159 -32.79 -23.33 6.69
N GLY A 160 -32.31 -23.56 7.92
CA GLY A 160 -30.97 -24.03 8.23
C GLY A 160 -29.90 -22.96 8.09
N VAL A 161 -28.75 -23.38 7.58
CA VAL A 161 -27.58 -22.51 7.36
C VAL A 161 -27.59 -22.00 5.93
N THR A 162 -27.98 -20.75 5.74
CA THR A 162 -28.04 -20.09 4.42
C THR A 162 -27.73 -18.60 4.54
N THR A 163 -27.66 -17.92 3.39
CA THR A 163 -27.33 -16.49 3.31
C THR A 163 -28.53 -15.62 3.70
N THR A 164 -28.28 -14.37 4.09
CA THR A 164 -29.36 -13.40 4.35
C THR A 164 -30.30 -13.26 3.12
N PRO A 165 -29.80 -13.08 1.89
CA PRO A 165 -30.66 -12.92 0.72
C PRO A 165 -31.54 -14.13 0.42
N VAL A 166 -31.06 -15.35 0.66
CA VAL A 166 -31.88 -16.57 0.48
C VAL A 166 -33.06 -16.57 1.44
N LEU A 167 -32.89 -16.17 2.71
CA LEU A 167 -34.03 -16.07 3.63
C LEU A 167 -35.06 -15.04 3.13
N HIS A 168 -34.60 -13.86 2.69
CA HIS A 168 -35.48 -12.82 2.15
C HIS A 168 -36.23 -13.29 0.89
N TYR A 169 -35.54 -14.03 0.02
CA TYR A 169 -36.13 -14.70 -1.14
C TYR A 169 -37.22 -15.69 -0.72
N LEU A 170 -36.95 -16.57 0.25
CA LEU A 170 -37.92 -17.56 0.75
C LEU A 170 -39.17 -16.90 1.29
N VAL A 171 -39.04 -15.83 2.09
CA VAL A 171 -40.19 -15.08 2.63
C VAL A 171 -41.07 -14.56 1.51
N ARG A 172 -40.49 -13.90 0.50
CA ARG A 172 -41.25 -13.38 -0.64
C ARG A 172 -41.86 -14.50 -1.48
N ALA A 173 -41.09 -15.55 -1.78
CA ALA A 173 -41.56 -16.70 -2.56
C ALA A 173 -42.76 -17.39 -1.90
N ILE A 174 -42.69 -17.67 -0.59
CA ILE A 174 -43.80 -18.29 0.17
C ILE A 174 -45.05 -17.42 0.12
N ASN A 175 -44.91 -16.11 0.32
CA ASN A 175 -46.05 -15.20 0.41
C ASN A 175 -46.67 -14.83 -0.94
N THR A 176 -45.93 -15.00 -2.05
CA THR A 176 -46.39 -14.66 -3.41
C THR A 176 -46.72 -15.89 -4.25
N LYS A 177 -46.46 -17.10 -3.76
CA LYS A 177 -46.74 -18.37 -4.43
C LYS A 177 -48.18 -18.46 -4.92
N GLY A 178 -48.37 -18.80 -6.19
CA GLY A 178 -49.69 -18.90 -6.82
C GLY A 178 -50.46 -17.57 -6.98
N THR A 179 -49.80 -16.43 -6.77
CA THR A 179 -50.34 -15.10 -7.06
C THR A 179 -49.79 -14.58 -8.39
N LYS A 180 -50.30 -13.44 -8.88
CA LYS A 180 -49.72 -12.76 -10.06
C LYS A 180 -48.31 -12.21 -9.82
N GLU A 181 -47.92 -12.02 -8.56
CA GLU A 181 -46.61 -11.50 -8.14
C GLU A 181 -45.63 -12.62 -7.76
N GLU A 182 -45.89 -13.87 -8.19
CA GLU A 182 -45.10 -15.05 -7.86
C GLU A 182 -43.60 -14.82 -8.14
N TYR A 183 -42.80 -14.92 -7.08
CA TYR A 183 -41.38 -14.55 -7.15
C TYR A 183 -40.45 -15.71 -7.53
N GLY A 184 -40.90 -16.96 -7.38
CA GLY A 184 -40.14 -18.17 -7.67
C GLY A 184 -40.46 -19.31 -6.71
N ASP A 185 -39.78 -20.44 -6.88
CA ASP A 185 -39.94 -21.61 -6.01
C ASP A 185 -39.40 -21.32 -4.61
N ASP A 186 -40.12 -21.74 -3.56
CA ASP A 186 -39.79 -21.47 -2.15
C ASP A 186 -38.72 -22.41 -1.58
N SER A 187 -37.60 -22.54 -2.29
CA SER A 187 -36.43 -23.34 -1.90
C SER A 187 -35.10 -22.66 -2.28
N GLU A 188 -34.01 -23.06 -1.62
CA GLU A 188 -32.65 -22.62 -1.96
C GLU A 188 -32.27 -23.04 -3.40
N GLU A 189 -32.70 -24.24 -3.82
CA GLU A 189 -32.57 -24.71 -5.20
C GLU A 189 -33.32 -23.80 -6.20
N GLY A 190 -34.54 -23.40 -5.84
CA GLY A 190 -35.37 -22.47 -6.61
C GLY A 190 -34.67 -21.13 -6.83
N TYR A 191 -34.08 -20.59 -5.77
CA TYR A 191 -33.26 -19.37 -5.82
C TYR A 191 -32.07 -19.52 -6.80
N LEU A 192 -31.26 -20.57 -6.64
CA LEU A 192 -30.09 -20.82 -7.51
C LEU A 192 -30.51 -21.00 -8.98
N ARG A 193 -31.58 -21.76 -9.22
CA ARG A 193 -32.13 -22.03 -10.55
C ARG A 193 -32.68 -20.76 -11.20
N LYS A 194 -33.40 -19.93 -10.46
CA LYS A 194 -33.92 -18.63 -10.94
C LYS A 194 -32.78 -17.75 -11.45
N LEU A 195 -31.77 -17.52 -10.61
CA LEU A 195 -30.63 -16.67 -10.94
C LEU A 195 -29.82 -17.19 -12.11
N SER A 196 -29.39 -18.45 -12.06
CA SER A 196 -28.56 -19.07 -13.10
C SER A 196 -29.27 -19.14 -14.46
N THR A 197 -30.56 -19.49 -14.48
CA THR A 197 -31.33 -19.57 -15.74
C THR A 197 -31.46 -18.20 -16.40
N ALA A 198 -31.75 -17.16 -15.62
CA ALA A 198 -31.87 -15.80 -16.12
C ALA A 198 -30.51 -15.26 -16.59
N PHE A 199 -29.44 -15.50 -15.82
CA PHE A 199 -28.08 -15.10 -16.17
C PHE A 199 -27.61 -15.77 -17.46
N ASN A 200 -27.75 -17.10 -17.60
CA ASN A 200 -27.34 -17.84 -18.79
C ASN A 200 -28.05 -17.33 -20.06
N LYS A 201 -29.34 -16.97 -19.96
CA LYS A 201 -30.09 -16.33 -21.06
C LYS A 201 -29.56 -14.93 -21.37
N LEU A 202 -29.24 -14.15 -20.33
CA LEU A 202 -28.79 -12.77 -20.47
C LEU A 202 -27.43 -12.65 -21.17
N VAL A 203 -26.52 -13.60 -20.93
CA VAL A 203 -25.17 -13.61 -21.52
C VAL A 203 -25.03 -14.52 -22.74
N ALA A 204 -26.13 -15.16 -23.18
CA ALA A 204 -26.13 -16.00 -24.37
C ALA A 204 -25.64 -15.22 -25.61
N GLY A 205 -24.65 -15.77 -26.31
CA GLY A 205 -24.05 -15.14 -27.49
C GLY A 205 -23.12 -13.96 -27.21
N LYS A 206 -22.77 -13.70 -25.93
CA LYS A 206 -21.75 -12.73 -25.54
C LYS A 206 -20.34 -13.36 -25.51
N PRO A 207 -19.28 -12.54 -25.47
CA PRO A 207 -17.92 -13.04 -25.29
C PRO A 207 -17.80 -13.91 -24.04
N SER A 208 -16.88 -14.87 -24.08
CA SER A 208 -16.59 -15.75 -22.95
C SER A 208 -16.17 -14.92 -21.74
N ILE A 209 -16.77 -15.22 -20.58
CA ILE A 209 -16.52 -14.51 -19.33
C ILE A 209 -15.30 -15.17 -18.66
N PRO A 210 -14.22 -14.42 -18.36
CA PRO A 210 -13.07 -14.97 -17.65
C PRO A 210 -13.44 -15.53 -16.27
N PRO A 211 -12.69 -16.52 -15.75
CA PRO A 211 -12.93 -17.05 -14.40
C PRO A 211 -12.85 -15.95 -13.34
N LEU A 212 -13.74 -16.02 -12.35
CA LEU A 212 -13.84 -15.03 -11.27
C LEU A 212 -13.42 -15.66 -9.94
N VAL A 213 -12.44 -15.04 -9.29
CA VAL A 213 -12.07 -15.39 -7.90
C VAL A 213 -13.05 -14.75 -6.95
N VAL A 214 -13.67 -15.56 -6.08
CA VAL A 214 -14.69 -15.12 -5.12
C VAL A 214 -14.20 -15.38 -3.71
N ASP A 215 -13.81 -14.33 -3.00
CA ASP A 215 -13.51 -14.36 -1.58
C ASP A 215 -14.81 -14.45 -0.77
N CYS A 216 -15.05 -15.61 -0.18
CA CYS A 216 -16.28 -15.91 0.54
C CYS A 216 -16.23 -15.56 2.03
N ALA A 217 -15.21 -14.81 2.49
CA ALA A 217 -15.06 -14.32 3.86
C ALA A 217 -15.07 -15.41 4.97
N ASN A 218 -14.85 -16.67 4.60
CA ASN A 218 -15.11 -17.86 5.43
C ASN A 218 -16.55 -17.92 5.98
N GLY A 219 -17.49 -17.24 5.32
CA GLY A 219 -18.90 -17.13 5.69
C GLY A 219 -19.81 -18.11 4.95
N VAL A 220 -21.10 -18.00 5.23
CA VAL A 220 -22.11 -18.92 4.67
C VAL A 220 -22.22 -18.85 3.14
N GLY A 221 -21.83 -17.70 2.54
CA GLY A 221 -21.74 -17.52 1.09
C GLY A 221 -20.83 -18.54 0.39
N ALA A 222 -19.86 -19.14 1.08
CA ALA A 222 -18.96 -20.14 0.50
C ALA A 222 -19.70 -21.38 -0.03
N LYS A 223 -20.71 -21.85 0.70
CA LYS A 223 -21.55 -22.98 0.30
C LYS A 223 -22.31 -22.64 -0.98
N LEU A 224 -23.01 -21.50 -0.96
CA LEU A 224 -23.88 -21.06 -2.05
C LEU A 224 -23.09 -20.69 -3.31
N ALA A 225 -21.90 -20.09 -3.18
CA ALA A 225 -21.03 -19.79 -4.32
C ALA A 225 -20.57 -21.08 -5.03
N LYS A 226 -20.29 -22.15 -4.27
CA LYS A 226 -19.93 -23.46 -4.83
C LYS A 226 -21.12 -24.09 -5.56
N GLU A 227 -22.29 -24.12 -4.94
CA GLU A 227 -23.50 -24.68 -5.56
C GLU A 227 -23.90 -23.88 -6.81
N LEU A 228 -23.87 -22.55 -6.74
CA LEU A 228 -24.14 -21.67 -7.89
C LEU A 228 -23.20 -21.96 -9.06
N ALA A 229 -21.92 -22.23 -8.82
CA ALA A 229 -20.96 -22.59 -9.86
C ALA A 229 -21.40 -23.83 -10.66
N GLU A 230 -22.05 -24.82 -10.01
CA GLU A 230 -22.57 -26.02 -10.68
C GLU A 230 -23.74 -25.68 -11.62
N TYR A 231 -24.59 -24.72 -11.24
CA TYR A 231 -25.72 -24.25 -12.07
C TYR A 231 -25.29 -23.36 -13.24
N LEU A 232 -24.20 -22.61 -13.09
CA LEU A 232 -23.66 -21.75 -14.16
C LEU A 232 -22.92 -22.56 -15.24
N GLY A 233 -22.32 -23.69 -14.86
CA GLY A 233 -21.53 -24.54 -15.76
C GLY A 233 -20.38 -23.78 -16.39
N ASP A 234 -20.18 -23.93 -17.70
CA ASP A 234 -19.09 -23.27 -18.44
C ASP A 234 -19.36 -21.79 -18.75
N THR A 235 -20.54 -21.27 -18.41
CA THR A 235 -20.92 -19.88 -18.72
C THR A 235 -20.09 -18.87 -17.92
N LEU A 236 -19.87 -19.16 -16.64
CA LEU A 236 -19.03 -18.37 -15.73
C LEU A 236 -18.38 -19.32 -14.72
N GLN A 237 -17.07 -19.44 -14.78
CA GLN A 237 -16.30 -20.25 -13.83
C GLN A 237 -16.03 -19.45 -12.55
N LEU A 238 -16.63 -19.88 -11.44
CA LEU A 238 -16.34 -19.32 -10.12
C LEU A 238 -15.20 -20.09 -9.44
N ILE A 239 -14.30 -19.35 -8.79
CA ILE A 239 -13.18 -19.89 -7.99
C ILE A 239 -13.36 -19.41 -6.54
N PRO A 240 -14.13 -20.13 -5.71
CA PRO A 240 -14.33 -19.76 -4.32
C PRO A 240 -13.03 -19.89 -3.51
N VAL A 241 -12.68 -18.87 -2.75
CA VAL A 241 -11.55 -18.83 -1.80
C VAL A 241 -12.03 -18.32 -0.44
N ASN A 242 -11.21 -18.50 0.60
CA ASN A 242 -11.60 -18.25 2.00
C ASN A 242 -12.95 -18.94 2.31
N THR A 243 -12.96 -20.28 2.24
CA THR A 243 -14.18 -21.10 2.38
C THR A 243 -14.25 -21.88 3.70
N SER A 244 -13.43 -21.50 4.69
CA SER A 244 -13.25 -22.27 5.94
C SER A 244 -14.35 -21.97 6.98
N THR A 245 -15.59 -22.35 6.68
CA THR A 245 -16.79 -22.00 7.47
C THR A 245 -16.88 -22.62 8.86
N THR A 246 -16.06 -23.64 9.16
CA THR A 246 -16.04 -24.36 10.43
C THR A 246 -14.81 -24.06 11.28
N THR A 247 -13.88 -23.25 10.77
CA THR A 247 -12.63 -22.93 11.48
C THR A 247 -12.87 -21.77 12.43
N PRO A 248 -12.72 -21.94 13.76
CA PRO A 248 -12.93 -20.85 14.72
C PRO A 248 -12.00 -19.66 14.44
N GLY A 249 -12.57 -18.46 14.49
CA GLY A 249 -11.89 -17.19 14.24
C GLY A 249 -11.63 -16.88 12.76
N ALA A 250 -12.12 -17.70 11.83
CA ALA A 250 -11.88 -17.48 10.39
C ALA A 250 -12.86 -16.49 9.76
N LEU A 251 -14.10 -16.41 10.26
CA LEU A 251 -15.16 -15.57 9.70
C LEU A 251 -14.75 -14.08 9.67
N ASN A 252 -14.78 -13.47 8.47
CA ASN A 252 -14.40 -12.08 8.21
C ASN A 252 -12.97 -11.70 8.67
N ASN A 253 -12.10 -12.67 8.94
CA ASN A 253 -10.77 -12.38 9.46
C ASN A 253 -9.78 -12.08 8.32
N ALA A 254 -9.37 -10.82 8.20
CA ALA A 254 -8.46 -10.32 7.15
C ALA A 254 -8.92 -10.65 5.71
N CYS A 255 -10.24 -10.79 5.50
CA CYS A 255 -10.88 -11.07 4.23
C CYS A 255 -12.33 -10.56 4.24
N GLY A 256 -13.01 -10.63 3.10
CA GLY A 256 -14.39 -10.22 2.93
C GLY A 256 -14.57 -8.75 2.55
N ALA A 257 -15.79 -8.40 2.12
CA ALA A 257 -16.13 -7.09 1.56
C ALA A 257 -15.78 -5.91 2.49
N ASP A 258 -16.05 -6.05 3.79
CA ASP A 258 -15.76 -5.01 4.78
C ASP A 258 -14.26 -4.79 4.97
N PHE A 259 -13.46 -5.85 4.99
CA PHE A 259 -11.99 -5.76 5.05
C PHE A 259 -11.46 -5.01 3.82
N VAL A 260 -11.88 -5.42 2.62
CA VAL A 260 -11.43 -4.79 1.38
C VAL A 260 -11.82 -3.31 1.34
N LYS A 261 -13.06 -2.98 1.71
CA LYS A 261 -13.54 -1.59 1.72
C LYS A 261 -12.81 -0.71 2.73
N THR A 262 -12.59 -1.22 3.94
CA THR A 262 -12.04 -0.42 5.04
C THR A 262 -10.53 -0.30 4.97
N GLN A 263 -9.82 -1.36 4.57
CA GLN A 263 -8.36 -1.35 4.42
C GLN A 263 -7.93 -0.82 3.06
N GLN A 264 -8.77 -0.89 2.03
CA GLN A 264 -8.43 -0.56 0.63
C GLN A 264 -7.20 -1.33 0.15
N THR A 265 -7.13 -2.62 0.51
CA THR A 265 -6.03 -3.51 0.14
C THR A 265 -6.56 -4.87 -0.26
N LEU A 266 -5.79 -5.60 -1.06
CA LEU A 266 -6.02 -7.00 -1.36
C LEU A 266 -6.00 -7.85 -0.06
N PRO A 267 -6.95 -8.78 0.15
CA PRO A 267 -6.85 -9.72 1.26
C PRO A 267 -5.54 -10.51 1.18
N PRO A 268 -4.78 -10.68 2.28
CA PRO A 268 -3.48 -11.33 2.24
C PRO A 268 -3.52 -12.75 1.65
N SER A 269 -4.62 -13.49 1.86
CA SER A 269 -4.81 -14.84 1.31
C SER A 269 -4.94 -14.89 -0.21
N LEU A 270 -5.24 -13.75 -0.86
CA LEU A 270 -5.39 -13.67 -2.32
C LEU A 270 -4.08 -13.28 -3.03
N THR A 271 -3.03 -12.88 -2.32
CA THR A 271 -1.76 -12.41 -2.90
C THR A 271 -1.12 -13.41 -3.86
N SER A 272 -1.24 -14.72 -3.58
CA SER A 272 -0.71 -15.80 -4.42
C SER A 272 -1.74 -16.39 -5.40
N VAL A 273 -3.01 -15.98 -5.30
CA VAL A 273 -4.13 -16.53 -6.07
C VAL A 273 -4.48 -15.61 -7.23
N LEU A 274 -4.63 -14.31 -6.95
CA LEU A 274 -5.04 -13.31 -7.94
C LEU A 274 -3.84 -12.87 -8.78
N LYS A 275 -3.98 -12.93 -10.11
CA LYS A 275 -2.90 -12.58 -11.04
C LYS A 275 -3.09 -11.17 -11.60
N PRO A 276 -2.02 -10.49 -12.06
CA PRO A 276 -2.12 -9.26 -12.84
C PRO A 276 -3.11 -9.40 -14.01
N GLY A 277 -3.95 -8.38 -14.22
CA GLY A 277 -5.02 -8.36 -15.22
C GLY A 277 -6.29 -9.13 -14.83
N GLN A 278 -6.36 -9.77 -13.66
CA GLN A 278 -7.56 -10.48 -13.21
C GLN A 278 -8.40 -9.65 -12.23
N ARG A 279 -9.72 -9.82 -12.34
CA ARG A 279 -10.69 -9.30 -11.37
C ARG A 279 -11.07 -10.37 -10.35
N ALA A 280 -11.48 -9.92 -9.18
CA ALA A 280 -12.02 -10.72 -8.10
C ALA A 280 -13.12 -9.94 -7.39
N CYS A 281 -13.91 -10.64 -6.59
CA CYS A 281 -14.84 -10.02 -5.67
C CYS A 281 -14.78 -10.64 -4.29
N SER A 282 -15.19 -9.89 -3.28
CA SER A 282 -15.38 -10.36 -1.90
C SER A 282 -16.84 -10.23 -1.49
N LEU A 283 -17.36 -11.30 -0.89
CA LEU A 283 -18.62 -11.31 -0.14
C LEU A 283 -18.35 -10.88 1.31
N ASP A 284 -19.39 -10.53 2.06
CA ASP A 284 -19.30 -10.48 3.53
C ASP A 284 -19.85 -11.78 4.18
N GLY A 285 -19.79 -11.87 5.50
CA GLY A 285 -20.07 -13.11 6.25
C GLY A 285 -21.44 -13.76 5.98
N ASP A 286 -22.48 -12.95 5.71
CA ASP A 286 -23.84 -13.41 5.36
C ASP A 286 -24.23 -13.19 3.89
N ALA A 287 -23.26 -12.77 3.07
CA ALA A 287 -23.37 -12.53 1.62
C ALA A 287 -24.46 -11.51 1.21
N ASP A 288 -24.63 -10.44 2.00
CA ASP A 288 -25.50 -9.30 1.66
C ASP A 288 -24.74 -8.09 1.10
N ARG A 289 -23.41 -8.18 1.00
CA ARG A 289 -22.53 -7.14 0.43
C ARG A 289 -21.55 -7.70 -0.60
N LEU A 290 -21.31 -6.91 -1.64
CA LEU A 290 -20.37 -7.24 -2.70
C LEU A 290 -19.33 -6.13 -2.89
N MET A 291 -18.06 -6.53 -2.97
CA MET A 291 -16.96 -5.63 -3.27
C MET A 291 -16.14 -6.22 -4.42
N TYR A 292 -16.01 -5.49 -5.53
CA TYR A 292 -15.12 -5.90 -6.62
C TYR A 292 -13.74 -5.25 -6.48
N TYR A 293 -12.75 -5.86 -7.12
CA TYR A 293 -11.41 -5.31 -7.26
C TYR A 293 -10.66 -6.04 -8.38
N TYR A 294 -9.58 -5.45 -8.86
CA TYR A 294 -8.68 -6.09 -9.82
C TYR A 294 -7.22 -5.75 -9.53
N LEU A 295 -6.33 -6.58 -10.08
CA LEU A 295 -4.93 -6.22 -10.22
C LEU A 295 -4.70 -5.71 -11.64
N ASP A 296 -4.09 -4.53 -11.78
CA ASP A 296 -3.65 -4.08 -13.11
C ASP A 296 -2.48 -4.93 -13.65
N ASP A 297 -2.04 -4.66 -14.88
CA ASP A 297 -0.93 -5.39 -15.51
C ASP A 297 0.40 -5.28 -14.75
N ARG A 298 0.53 -4.30 -13.84
CA ARG A 298 1.69 -4.11 -12.95
C ARG A 298 1.52 -4.78 -11.60
N GLY A 299 0.37 -5.42 -11.35
CA GLY A 299 0.03 -6.03 -10.08
C GLY A 299 -0.42 -5.04 -9.00
N GLN A 300 -0.83 -3.82 -9.34
CA GLN A 300 -1.40 -2.88 -8.37
C GLN A 300 -2.89 -3.15 -8.14
N PHE A 301 -3.30 -3.04 -6.88
CA PHE A 301 -4.68 -3.26 -6.44
C PHE A 301 -5.55 -2.02 -6.68
N HIS A 302 -6.71 -2.25 -7.30
CA HIS A 302 -7.74 -1.24 -7.55
C HIS A 302 -9.09 -1.75 -7.06
N MET A 303 -9.77 -0.97 -6.21
CA MET A 303 -11.06 -1.34 -5.59
C MET A 303 -12.23 -0.76 -6.39
N LEU A 304 -13.29 -1.56 -6.53
CA LEU A 304 -14.53 -1.21 -7.22
C LEU A 304 -15.71 -1.44 -6.27
N ASP A 305 -16.11 -0.38 -5.58
CA ASP A 305 -17.09 -0.45 -4.50
C ASP A 305 -18.55 -0.36 -4.94
N GLY A 306 -19.47 -0.29 -3.98
CA GLY A 306 -20.91 -0.22 -4.27
C GLY A 306 -21.32 0.95 -5.18
N ASP A 307 -20.61 2.08 -5.15
CA ASP A 307 -20.89 3.19 -6.07
C ASP A 307 -20.49 2.83 -7.51
N LYS A 308 -19.38 2.09 -7.68
CA LYS A 308 -18.95 1.59 -9.01
C LYS A 308 -19.96 0.59 -9.55
N ILE A 309 -20.54 -0.26 -8.69
CA ILE A 309 -21.62 -1.21 -9.05
C ILE A 309 -22.89 -0.45 -9.44
N ALA A 310 -23.28 0.58 -8.67
CA ALA A 310 -24.43 1.42 -8.99
C ALA A 310 -24.25 2.16 -10.32
N ALA A 311 -23.07 2.73 -10.57
CA ALA A 311 -22.78 3.43 -11.81
C ALA A 311 -22.81 2.51 -13.04
N LEU A 312 -22.26 1.31 -12.91
CA LEU A 312 -22.26 0.30 -13.97
C LEU A 312 -23.67 -0.18 -14.30
N SER A 313 -24.43 -0.58 -13.28
CA SER A 313 -25.79 -1.11 -13.42
C SER A 313 -26.77 -0.04 -13.90
N ALA A 314 -26.76 1.17 -13.34
CA ALA A 314 -27.66 2.25 -13.73
C ALA A 314 -27.45 2.67 -15.18
N ALA A 315 -26.20 2.77 -15.64
CA ALA A 315 -25.89 3.08 -17.03
C ALA A 315 -26.43 2.00 -17.98
N PHE A 316 -26.20 0.73 -17.65
CA PHE A 316 -26.67 -0.39 -18.46
C PHE A 316 -28.19 -0.49 -18.53
N ILE A 317 -28.88 -0.34 -17.39
CA ILE A 317 -30.34 -0.36 -17.34
C ILE A 317 -30.91 0.80 -18.15
N GLY A 318 -30.38 2.02 -17.98
CA GLY A 318 -30.83 3.18 -18.75
C GLY A 318 -30.69 2.98 -20.27
N GLU A 319 -29.58 2.39 -20.71
CA GLU A 319 -29.36 2.03 -22.12
C GLU A 319 -30.29 0.93 -22.62
N LEU A 320 -30.55 -0.11 -21.83
CA LEU A 320 -31.49 -1.18 -22.17
C LEU A 320 -32.92 -0.64 -22.27
N THR A 321 -33.36 0.16 -21.30
CA THR A 321 -34.67 0.81 -21.31
C THR A 321 -34.84 1.67 -22.57
N LYS A 322 -33.81 2.46 -22.93
CA LYS A 322 -33.82 3.25 -24.16
C LYS A 322 -33.83 2.38 -25.41
N SER A 323 -33.01 1.34 -25.46
CA SER A 323 -32.90 0.43 -26.61
C SER A 323 -34.17 -0.40 -26.82
N ALA A 324 -34.91 -0.68 -25.75
CA ALA A 324 -36.23 -1.31 -25.81
C ALA A 324 -37.33 -0.34 -26.28
N GLY A 325 -37.08 0.98 -26.30
CA GLY A 325 -38.07 2.01 -26.63
C GLY A 325 -38.98 2.39 -25.46
N LEU A 326 -38.52 2.18 -24.22
CA LEU A 326 -39.29 2.42 -22.98
C LEU A 326 -38.84 3.69 -22.23
N ASP A 327 -37.92 4.49 -22.77
CA ASP A 327 -37.34 5.68 -22.12
C ASP A 327 -38.35 6.80 -21.80
N SER A 328 -39.48 6.83 -22.52
CA SER A 328 -40.59 7.74 -22.25
C SER A 328 -41.47 7.31 -21.08
N GLN A 329 -41.51 6.00 -20.78
CA GLN A 329 -42.43 5.40 -19.80
C GLN A 329 -41.74 4.96 -18.50
N ILE A 330 -40.43 4.66 -18.56
CA ILE A 330 -39.68 4.15 -17.42
C ILE A 330 -38.49 5.07 -17.15
N LYS A 331 -38.47 5.67 -15.96
CA LYS A 331 -37.38 6.51 -15.46
C LYS A 331 -36.53 5.77 -14.44
N VAL A 332 -35.24 5.68 -14.75
CA VAL A 332 -34.22 5.14 -13.84
C VAL A 332 -33.75 6.26 -12.92
N GLY A 333 -33.70 5.98 -11.62
CA GLY A 333 -33.14 6.89 -10.62
C GLY A 333 -32.14 6.18 -9.72
N ILE A 334 -31.28 6.96 -9.10
CA ILE A 334 -30.20 6.45 -8.26
C ILE A 334 -30.35 7.00 -6.85
N VAL A 335 -30.16 6.14 -5.86
CA VAL A 335 -30.16 6.51 -4.45
C VAL A 335 -28.81 6.19 -3.83
N GLN A 336 -28.18 7.20 -3.25
CA GLN A 336 -26.88 7.12 -2.58
C GLN A 336 -27.00 7.61 -1.14
N THR A 337 -25.96 7.35 -0.34
CA THR A 337 -25.81 7.96 0.99
C THR A 337 -24.70 9.01 0.97
N ALA A 338 -24.49 9.68 2.10
CA ALA A 338 -23.38 10.61 2.24
C ALA A 338 -21.99 9.96 2.05
N TYR A 339 -21.85 8.64 2.22
CA TYR A 339 -20.57 7.95 2.02
C TYR A 339 -20.19 7.76 0.55
N ALA A 340 -21.11 8.01 -0.38
CA ALA A 340 -20.80 7.91 -1.79
C ALA A 340 -19.71 8.91 -2.17
N ASN A 341 -18.78 8.49 -3.03
CA ASN A 341 -17.69 9.36 -3.47
C ASN A 341 -18.22 10.54 -4.30
N GLY A 342 -17.71 11.75 -4.09
CA GLY A 342 -18.12 12.92 -4.88
C GLY A 342 -17.93 12.73 -6.40
N GLY A 343 -16.94 11.94 -6.82
CA GLY A 343 -16.73 11.54 -8.21
C GLY A 343 -17.87 10.70 -8.78
N SER A 344 -18.39 9.75 -8.00
CA SER A 344 -19.51 8.89 -8.42
C SER A 344 -20.80 9.70 -8.55
N THR A 345 -21.12 10.53 -7.54
CA THR A 345 -22.30 11.40 -7.58
C THR A 345 -22.24 12.37 -8.76
N LYS A 346 -21.06 12.97 -9.04
CA LYS A 346 -20.88 13.85 -10.20
C LYS A 346 -21.15 13.09 -11.51
N TYR A 347 -20.51 11.95 -11.71
CA TYR A 347 -20.69 11.12 -12.91
C TYR A 347 -22.16 10.73 -13.15
N LEU A 348 -22.85 10.32 -12.08
CA LEU A 348 -24.23 9.85 -12.15
C LEU A 348 -25.23 10.99 -12.35
N SER A 349 -25.07 12.11 -11.64
CA SER A 349 -26.00 13.25 -11.70
C SER A 349 -26.04 13.95 -13.06
N GLU A 350 -24.97 13.86 -13.85
CA GLU A 350 -24.94 14.34 -15.24
C GLU A 350 -25.81 13.48 -16.19
N ARG A 351 -26.22 12.27 -15.78
CA ARG A 351 -26.89 11.27 -16.63
C ARG A 351 -28.27 10.87 -16.13
N LEU A 352 -28.45 10.74 -14.83
CA LEU A 352 -29.64 10.22 -14.17
C LEU A 352 -29.95 11.02 -12.89
N PRO A 353 -31.22 11.07 -12.43
CA PRO A 353 -31.57 11.71 -11.17
C PRO A 353 -30.94 10.95 -10.00
N VAL A 354 -30.18 11.66 -9.17
CA VAL A 354 -29.52 11.12 -7.97
C VAL A 354 -30.16 11.71 -6.71
N LYS A 355 -30.51 10.85 -5.75
CA LYS A 355 -31.03 11.24 -4.43
C LYS A 355 -30.10 10.76 -3.32
N CYS A 356 -29.67 11.69 -2.46
CA CYS A 356 -28.96 11.35 -1.22
C CYS A 356 -29.95 11.14 -0.06
N VAL A 357 -29.76 10.07 0.72
CA VAL A 357 -30.56 9.72 1.90
C VAL A 357 -29.65 9.29 3.08
N PRO A 358 -30.18 9.24 4.32
CA PRO A 358 -29.45 8.68 5.46
C PRO A 358 -28.93 7.25 5.19
N THR A 359 -27.84 6.88 5.88
CA THR A 359 -27.27 5.51 5.86
C THR A 359 -28.27 4.49 6.38
N GLY A 360 -28.25 3.31 5.77
CA GLY A 360 -29.10 2.18 6.12
C GLY A 360 -30.09 1.87 5.02
N VAL A 361 -30.08 0.60 4.60
CA VAL A 361 -30.85 0.04 3.47
C VAL A 361 -32.32 0.43 3.50
N LYS A 362 -32.94 0.58 4.66
CA LYS A 362 -34.34 1.02 4.80
C LYS A 362 -34.60 2.38 4.14
N HIS A 363 -33.71 3.34 4.35
CA HIS A 363 -33.83 4.67 3.78
C HIS A 363 -33.54 4.67 2.28
N LEU A 364 -32.55 3.87 1.84
CA LEU A 364 -32.23 3.72 0.42
C LEU A 364 -33.40 3.06 -0.33
N HIS A 365 -33.89 1.94 0.16
CA HIS A 365 -34.99 1.18 -0.43
C HIS A 365 -36.26 2.05 -0.57
N HIS A 366 -36.68 2.71 0.51
CA HIS A 366 -37.89 3.56 0.46
C HIS A 366 -37.77 4.76 -0.50
N ALA A 367 -36.56 5.30 -0.68
CA ALA A 367 -36.34 6.34 -1.68
C ALA A 367 -36.28 5.78 -3.11
N ALA A 368 -35.76 4.56 -3.27
CA ALA A 368 -35.68 3.88 -4.56
C ALA A 368 -37.07 3.49 -5.08
N GLU A 369 -38.03 3.18 -4.18
CA GLU A 369 -39.43 2.86 -4.52
C GLU A 369 -40.16 4.01 -5.23
N LYS A 370 -39.62 5.23 -5.14
CA LYS A 370 -40.21 6.43 -5.77
C LYS A 370 -39.82 6.59 -7.24
N PHE A 371 -38.95 5.72 -7.76
CA PHE A 371 -38.58 5.66 -9.16
C PHE A 371 -39.24 4.46 -9.83
N ASP A 372 -39.43 4.52 -11.15
CA ASP A 372 -39.89 3.37 -11.94
C ASP A 372 -38.87 2.23 -11.86
N VAL A 373 -37.59 2.58 -11.91
CA VAL A 373 -36.45 1.71 -11.60
C VAL A 373 -35.50 2.45 -10.66
N GLY A 374 -35.38 1.96 -9.43
CA GLY A 374 -34.53 2.56 -8.41
C GLY A 374 -33.27 1.73 -8.20
N VAL A 375 -32.11 2.26 -8.58
CA VAL A 375 -30.79 1.66 -8.30
C VAL A 375 -30.27 2.25 -6.99
N TYR A 376 -29.95 1.41 -6.02
CA TYR A 376 -29.38 1.90 -4.77
C TYR A 376 -28.26 1.00 -4.27
N PHE A 377 -27.13 1.61 -3.94
CA PHE A 377 -26.01 0.94 -3.28
C PHE A 377 -25.39 1.88 -2.25
N GLU A 378 -24.96 1.31 -1.14
CA GLU A 378 -24.01 1.95 -0.24
C GLU A 378 -22.58 1.63 -0.69
N ALA A 379 -21.65 2.55 -0.43
CA ALA A 379 -20.24 2.35 -0.77
C ALA A 379 -19.58 1.13 -0.09
N ASN A 380 -20.24 0.50 0.89
CA ASN A 380 -19.81 -0.75 1.53
C ASN A 380 -20.16 -2.01 0.72
N GLY A 381 -20.86 -1.87 -0.41
CA GLY A 381 -21.26 -2.98 -1.27
C GLY A 381 -22.67 -3.53 -1.03
N HIS A 382 -23.43 -3.01 -0.05
CA HIS A 382 -24.83 -3.40 0.14
C HIS A 382 -25.73 -2.58 -0.79
N GLY A 383 -26.50 -3.24 -1.65
CA GLY A 383 -27.45 -2.58 -2.54
C GLY A 383 -28.16 -3.53 -3.47
N THR A 384 -29.11 -3.02 -4.24
CA THR A 384 -29.77 -3.76 -5.32
C THR A 384 -30.49 -2.77 -6.24
N VAL A 385 -31.21 -3.28 -7.24
CA VAL A 385 -32.12 -2.52 -8.08
C VAL A 385 -33.55 -3.02 -7.85
N ILE A 386 -34.48 -2.09 -7.69
CA ILE A 386 -35.91 -2.40 -7.58
C ILE A 386 -36.69 -1.83 -8.75
N PHE A 387 -37.68 -2.59 -9.21
CA PHE A 387 -38.59 -2.21 -10.28
C PHE A 387 -39.96 -2.00 -9.68
N SER A 388 -40.60 -0.86 -10.00
CA SER A 388 -41.96 -0.62 -9.54
C SER A 388 -42.91 -1.68 -10.13
N PRO A 389 -44.01 -2.04 -9.44
CA PRO A 389 -45.01 -2.97 -9.99
C PRO A 389 -45.52 -2.52 -11.36
N GLN A 390 -45.73 -1.21 -11.54
CA GLN A 390 -46.14 -0.63 -12.82
C GLN A 390 -45.08 -0.83 -13.91
N SER A 391 -43.79 -0.68 -13.58
CA SER A 391 -42.69 -0.92 -14.52
C SER A 391 -42.64 -2.38 -14.96
N LEU A 392 -42.84 -3.33 -14.04
CA LEU A 392 -42.87 -4.76 -14.34
C LEU A 392 -44.05 -5.12 -15.26
N GLU A 393 -45.22 -4.52 -15.03
CA GLU A 393 -46.38 -4.66 -15.93
C GLU A 393 -46.09 -4.08 -17.32
N ILE A 394 -45.48 -2.90 -17.41
CA ILE A 394 -45.09 -2.30 -18.69
C ILE A 394 -44.10 -3.20 -19.43
N ILE A 395 -43.02 -3.63 -18.76
CA ILE A 395 -41.98 -4.48 -19.36
C ILE A 395 -42.57 -5.80 -19.87
N SER A 396 -43.44 -6.45 -19.09
CA SER A 396 -44.03 -7.74 -19.47
C SER A 396 -45.09 -7.64 -20.57
N ALA A 397 -45.84 -6.55 -20.64
CA ALA A 397 -46.90 -6.35 -21.64
C ALA A 397 -46.41 -5.68 -22.94
N TYR A 398 -45.21 -5.08 -22.94
CA TYR A 398 -44.72 -4.29 -24.07
C TYR A 398 -44.45 -5.13 -25.32
N GLN A 399 -44.95 -4.65 -26.47
CA GLN A 399 -44.73 -5.29 -27.76
C GLN A 399 -43.68 -4.49 -28.57
N PRO A 400 -42.46 -5.01 -28.73
CA PRO A 400 -41.40 -4.32 -29.45
C PRO A 400 -41.70 -4.25 -30.94
N SER A 401 -41.37 -3.12 -31.58
CA SER A 401 -41.63 -2.90 -33.01
C SER A 401 -40.50 -3.38 -33.93
N THR A 402 -39.32 -3.67 -33.37
CA THR A 402 -38.13 -4.11 -34.12
C THR A 402 -37.45 -5.30 -33.43
N PRO A 403 -36.69 -6.13 -34.18
CA PRO A 403 -35.89 -7.20 -33.56
C PRO A 403 -34.90 -6.69 -32.51
N ALA A 404 -34.27 -5.55 -32.74
CA ALA A 404 -33.34 -4.95 -31.79
C ALA A 404 -34.02 -4.55 -30.47
N GLN A 405 -35.21 -3.94 -30.54
CA GLN A 405 -36.02 -3.65 -29.35
C GLN A 405 -36.45 -4.92 -28.64
N SER A 406 -36.80 -5.97 -29.39
CA SER A 406 -37.18 -7.27 -28.80
C SER A 406 -36.01 -7.89 -28.05
N THR A 407 -34.81 -7.87 -28.61
CA THR A 407 -33.59 -8.33 -27.93
C THR A 407 -33.32 -7.50 -26.67
N ALA A 408 -33.39 -6.16 -26.75
CA ALA A 408 -33.18 -5.30 -25.58
C ALA A 408 -34.23 -5.51 -24.47
N LEU A 409 -35.50 -5.68 -24.84
CA LEU A 409 -36.58 -6.00 -23.91
C LEU A 409 -36.35 -7.35 -23.22
N ASN A 410 -35.96 -8.37 -23.99
CA ASN A 410 -35.63 -9.69 -23.42
C ASN A 410 -34.44 -9.62 -22.47
N HIS A 411 -33.42 -8.82 -22.76
CA HIS A 411 -32.33 -8.58 -21.81
C HIS A 411 -32.82 -7.89 -20.54
N LEU A 412 -33.69 -6.87 -20.67
CA LEU A 412 -34.27 -6.18 -19.52
C LEU A 412 -35.11 -7.12 -18.65
N ILE A 413 -35.92 -8.00 -19.25
CA ILE A 413 -36.70 -9.03 -18.54
C ILE A 413 -35.78 -10.00 -17.79
N ASN A 414 -34.75 -10.54 -18.45
CA ASN A 414 -33.82 -11.45 -17.74
C ASN A 414 -33.05 -10.72 -16.63
N LEU A 415 -32.76 -9.43 -16.81
CA LEU A 415 -32.14 -8.62 -15.77
C LEU A 415 -33.04 -8.46 -14.54
N THR A 416 -34.36 -8.30 -14.70
CA THR A 416 -35.30 -8.25 -13.54
C THR A 416 -35.37 -9.56 -12.76
N GLU A 417 -35.05 -10.68 -13.42
CA GLU A 417 -35.02 -12.02 -12.80
C GLU A 417 -33.67 -12.34 -12.14
N VAL A 418 -32.56 -11.82 -12.67
CA VAL A 418 -31.23 -11.93 -12.05
C VAL A 418 -31.13 -11.06 -10.81
N ILE A 419 -31.69 -9.86 -10.82
CA ILE A 419 -31.58 -8.91 -9.71
C ILE A 419 -32.54 -9.31 -8.57
N ASN A 420 -32.00 -9.45 -7.35
CA ASN A 420 -32.81 -9.69 -6.18
C ASN A 420 -33.47 -8.40 -5.69
N GLN A 421 -34.77 -8.26 -5.95
CA GLN A 421 -35.54 -7.06 -5.61
C GLN A 421 -36.01 -7.01 -4.14
N THR A 422 -35.54 -7.91 -3.25
CA THR A 422 -35.96 -7.96 -1.83
C THR A 422 -35.00 -7.24 -0.90
N VAL A 423 -33.70 -7.50 -1.05
CA VAL A 423 -32.60 -6.98 -0.23
C VAL A 423 -31.33 -7.04 -1.06
N GLY A 424 -30.27 -6.35 -0.61
CA GLY A 424 -28.97 -6.51 -1.25
C GLY A 424 -28.47 -7.94 -1.19
N ASP A 425 -27.98 -8.43 -2.33
CA ASP A 425 -27.69 -9.84 -2.54
C ASP A 425 -26.40 -9.96 -3.34
N ALA A 426 -25.32 -10.32 -2.64
CA ALA A 426 -23.99 -10.28 -3.22
C ALA A 426 -23.81 -11.28 -4.38
N LEU A 427 -24.54 -12.39 -4.39
CA LEU A 427 -24.46 -13.38 -5.48
C LEU A 427 -25.28 -12.92 -6.70
N SER A 428 -26.46 -12.36 -6.47
CA SER A 428 -27.28 -11.74 -7.51
C SER A 428 -26.56 -10.53 -8.14
N ASP A 429 -25.98 -9.65 -7.32
CA ASP A 429 -25.23 -8.48 -7.76
C ASP A 429 -23.98 -8.87 -8.55
N MET A 430 -23.29 -9.94 -8.14
CA MET A 430 -22.15 -10.49 -8.89
C MET A 430 -22.59 -10.93 -10.29
N LEU A 431 -23.68 -11.70 -10.41
CA LEU A 431 -24.19 -12.11 -11.72
C LEU A 431 -24.66 -10.92 -12.56
N MET A 432 -25.27 -9.91 -11.94
CA MET A 432 -25.62 -8.66 -12.61
C MET A 432 -24.37 -7.99 -13.17
N VAL A 433 -23.33 -7.78 -12.35
CA VAL A 433 -22.07 -7.14 -12.77
C VAL A 433 -21.42 -7.92 -13.91
N GLU A 434 -21.26 -9.23 -13.77
CA GLU A 434 -20.65 -10.07 -14.81
C GLU A 434 -21.44 -10.03 -16.12
N ALA A 435 -22.78 -9.97 -16.04
CA ALA A 435 -23.60 -9.79 -17.22
C ALA A 435 -23.36 -8.42 -17.88
N VAL A 436 -23.32 -7.33 -17.12
CA VAL A 436 -23.03 -6.00 -17.69
C VAL A 436 -21.65 -5.96 -18.34
N LEU A 437 -20.62 -6.47 -17.66
CA LEU A 437 -19.26 -6.52 -18.19
C LEU A 437 -19.19 -7.33 -19.49
N ALA A 438 -19.89 -8.47 -19.58
CA ALA A 438 -19.96 -9.27 -20.81
C ALA A 438 -20.66 -8.53 -21.96
N HIS A 439 -21.73 -7.77 -21.68
CA HIS A 439 -22.41 -6.98 -22.70
C HIS A 439 -21.58 -5.79 -23.19
N LYS A 440 -20.80 -5.19 -22.29
CA LYS A 440 -19.93 -4.03 -22.58
C LYS A 440 -18.55 -4.43 -23.10
N SER A 441 -18.18 -5.69 -22.94
CA SER A 441 -16.81 -6.19 -23.15
C SER A 441 -15.79 -5.43 -22.29
N TYR A 442 -16.17 -5.08 -21.06
CA TYR A 442 -15.32 -4.31 -20.14
C TYR A 442 -14.39 -5.21 -19.32
N SER A 443 -13.13 -4.82 -19.23
CA SER A 443 -12.18 -5.24 -18.21
C SER A 443 -12.42 -4.52 -16.87
N GLY A 444 -11.67 -4.92 -15.84
CA GLY A 444 -11.67 -4.19 -14.56
C GLY A 444 -11.23 -2.74 -14.72
N GLU A 445 -10.22 -2.48 -15.55
CA GLU A 445 -9.69 -1.14 -15.83
C GLU A 445 -10.71 -0.29 -16.62
N GLU A 446 -11.39 -0.87 -17.61
CA GLU A 446 -12.41 -0.15 -18.39
C GLU A 446 -13.61 0.21 -17.52
N TRP A 447 -14.06 -0.69 -16.65
CA TRP A 447 -15.08 -0.37 -15.64
C TRP A 447 -14.61 0.72 -14.68
N ASP A 448 -13.38 0.63 -14.18
CA ASP A 448 -12.83 1.63 -13.26
C ASP A 448 -12.75 3.02 -13.90
N SER A 449 -12.44 3.08 -15.19
CA SER A 449 -12.29 4.32 -15.96
C SER A 449 -13.59 5.12 -16.17
N LEU A 450 -14.76 4.56 -15.83
CA LEU A 450 -16.06 5.26 -15.95
C LEU A 450 -16.02 6.63 -15.24
N TYR A 451 -15.36 6.69 -14.08
CA TYR A 451 -15.04 7.92 -13.37
C TYR A 451 -13.91 7.68 -12.37
N VAL A 452 -13.18 8.74 -12.01
CA VAL A 452 -12.11 8.66 -11.01
C VAL A 452 -12.66 9.06 -9.64
N ASP A 453 -12.45 8.20 -8.64
CA ASP A 453 -12.78 8.53 -7.26
C ASP A 453 -11.90 9.66 -6.74
N LEU A 454 -12.52 10.59 -6.01
CA LEU A 454 -11.74 11.52 -5.18
C LEU A 454 -11.02 10.71 -4.08
N PRO A 455 -9.74 11.00 -3.80
CA PRO A 455 -9.09 10.48 -2.62
C PRO A 455 -9.94 10.72 -1.37
N ASN A 456 -10.21 9.65 -0.62
CA ASN A 456 -11.14 9.67 0.51
C ASN A 456 -10.65 8.80 1.67
N ARG A 457 -11.03 9.15 2.90
CA ARG A 457 -10.64 8.48 4.14
C ARG A 457 -11.86 8.38 5.06
N LEU A 458 -12.05 7.19 5.61
CA LEU A 458 -13.03 6.90 6.67
C LEU A 458 -12.30 6.62 7.97
N VAL A 459 -12.61 7.36 9.03
CA VAL A 459 -11.97 7.24 10.35
C VAL A 459 -13.03 6.93 11.40
N LYS A 460 -12.70 6.02 12.31
CA LYS A 460 -13.50 5.66 13.47
C LYS A 460 -13.03 6.45 14.69
N VAL A 461 -13.94 7.13 15.38
CA VAL A 461 -13.66 7.89 16.60
C VAL A 461 -14.46 7.29 17.75
N VAL A 462 -13.75 6.81 18.78
CA VAL A 462 -14.39 6.34 20.01
C VAL A 462 -14.78 7.55 20.85
N VAL A 463 -16.03 7.61 21.30
CA VAL A 463 -16.62 8.71 22.08
C VAL A 463 -17.29 8.14 23.33
N ALA A 464 -17.47 8.97 24.36
CA ALA A 464 -18.09 8.53 25.62
C ALA A 464 -19.59 8.23 25.48
N ASP A 465 -20.29 9.01 24.68
CA ASP A 465 -21.70 8.77 24.34
C ASP A 465 -21.94 9.19 22.89
N ARG A 466 -22.22 8.22 22.01
CA ARG A 466 -22.53 8.51 20.60
C ARG A 466 -23.91 9.17 20.41
N ASN A 467 -24.82 9.09 21.38
CA ASN A 467 -26.20 9.56 21.22
C ASN A 467 -26.34 11.09 21.27
N ILE A 468 -25.29 11.79 21.71
CA ILE A 468 -25.24 13.26 21.67
C ILE A 468 -25.13 13.79 20.23
N PHE A 469 -24.67 12.95 19.29
CA PHE A 469 -24.50 13.30 17.89
C PHE A 469 -25.83 13.14 17.15
N LYS A 470 -26.48 14.27 16.86
CA LYS A 470 -27.73 14.30 16.08
C LYS A 470 -27.46 14.97 14.74
N THR A 471 -27.94 14.38 13.67
CA THR A 471 -27.66 14.83 12.30
C THR A 471 -28.93 15.29 11.58
N GLU A 472 -28.75 16.05 10.51
CA GLU A 472 -29.77 16.46 9.55
C GLU A 472 -29.25 16.33 8.11
N ASP A 473 -30.09 16.67 7.12
CA ASP A 473 -29.71 16.72 5.70
C ASP A 473 -29.05 15.43 5.18
N ALA A 474 -29.77 14.31 5.28
CA ALA A 474 -29.26 12.98 4.92
C ALA A 474 -27.98 12.60 5.68
N GLU A 475 -27.90 12.97 6.96
CA GLU A 475 -26.75 12.77 7.86
C GLU A 475 -25.46 13.50 7.46
N ARG A 476 -25.55 14.48 6.54
CA ARG A 476 -24.38 15.25 6.08
C ARG A 476 -23.99 16.37 7.02
N ARG A 477 -24.87 16.76 7.95
CA ARG A 477 -24.67 17.88 8.88
C ARG A 477 -25.03 17.47 10.31
N LEU A 478 -24.24 17.92 11.28
CA LEU A 478 -24.53 17.81 12.71
C LEU A 478 -25.39 18.97 13.18
N VAL A 479 -26.48 18.64 13.88
CA VAL A 479 -27.32 19.55 14.67
C VAL A 479 -26.80 19.63 16.11
N SER A 480 -26.33 18.50 16.65
CA SER A 480 -25.79 18.37 18.00
C SER A 480 -24.54 17.50 17.97
N PRO A 481 -23.50 17.78 18.76
CA PRO A 481 -23.34 18.94 19.65
C PRO A 481 -23.26 20.29 18.90
N PRO A 482 -23.81 21.39 19.47
CA PRO A 482 -23.81 22.69 18.82
C PRO A 482 -22.38 23.22 18.62
N GLY A 483 -22.13 23.88 17.48
CA GLY A 483 -20.86 24.50 17.14
C GLY A 483 -19.85 23.60 16.42
N ILE A 484 -19.92 22.27 16.56
CA ILE A 484 -19.01 21.34 15.87
C ILE A 484 -19.17 21.42 14.35
N GLN A 485 -20.41 21.47 13.82
CA GLN A 485 -20.63 21.57 12.37
C GLN A 485 -20.01 22.81 11.75
N ALA A 486 -20.08 23.96 12.42
CA ALA A 486 -19.48 25.20 11.91
C ALA A 486 -17.95 25.09 11.80
N LYS A 487 -17.31 24.41 12.76
CA LYS A 487 -15.86 24.11 12.73
C LYS A 487 -15.52 23.12 11.61
N ILE A 488 -16.35 22.10 11.37
CA ILE A 488 -16.20 21.19 10.22
C ILE A 488 -16.29 21.97 8.91
N ASP A 489 -17.32 22.81 8.74
CA ASP A 489 -17.50 23.63 7.54
C ASP A 489 -16.30 24.57 7.30
N GLU A 490 -15.69 25.11 8.36
CA GLU A 490 -14.47 25.92 8.26
C GLU A 490 -13.24 25.11 7.85
N LEU A 491 -13.06 23.91 8.40
CA LEU A 491 -11.95 23.01 8.02
C LEU A 491 -12.06 22.61 6.56
N VAL A 492 -13.26 22.22 6.11
CA VAL A 492 -13.52 21.76 4.74
C VAL A 492 -13.15 22.84 3.71
N ARG A 493 -13.48 24.12 3.96
CA ARG A 493 -13.15 25.25 3.04
C ARG A 493 -11.66 25.43 2.77
N ARG A 494 -10.78 24.84 3.58
CA ARG A 494 -9.32 24.95 3.42
C ARG A 494 -8.76 23.97 2.39
N TYR A 495 -9.57 23.01 1.92
CA TYR A 495 -9.15 21.94 1.01
C TYR A 495 -9.94 22.01 -0.29
N GLU A 496 -9.24 21.93 -1.42
CA GLU A 496 -9.86 21.98 -2.75
C GLU A 496 -10.63 20.67 -3.02
N GLY A 497 -11.90 20.80 -3.43
CA GLY A 497 -12.82 19.67 -3.54
C GLY A 497 -13.10 18.98 -2.20
N GLY A 498 -12.81 19.64 -1.08
CA GLY A 498 -13.00 19.10 0.26
C GLY A 498 -14.47 18.84 0.56
N ARG A 499 -14.77 17.66 1.10
CA ARG A 499 -16.06 17.36 1.73
C ARG A 499 -15.81 16.45 2.93
N ALA A 500 -16.40 16.78 4.07
CA ALA A 500 -16.34 15.95 5.26
C ALA A 500 -17.65 16.00 6.05
N PHE A 501 -17.99 14.90 6.71
CA PHE A 501 -19.15 14.83 7.60
C PHE A 501 -18.91 13.82 8.73
N VAL A 502 -19.74 13.93 9.76
CA VAL A 502 -19.62 13.17 11.00
C VAL A 502 -20.98 12.63 11.38
N ARG A 503 -21.06 11.33 11.72
CA ARG A 503 -22.30 10.71 12.20
C ARG A 503 -22.05 9.59 13.22
N PRO A 504 -22.98 9.33 14.16
CA PRO A 504 -22.88 8.18 15.04
C PRO A 504 -23.00 6.87 14.24
N SER A 505 -22.23 5.85 14.60
CA SER A 505 -22.41 4.51 14.06
C SER A 505 -23.70 3.89 14.60
N GLY A 506 -24.41 3.15 13.75
CA GLY A 506 -25.63 2.42 14.15
C GLY A 506 -25.36 1.00 14.67
N THR A 507 -24.14 0.49 14.49
CA THR A 507 -23.75 -0.91 14.75
C THR A 507 -22.60 -1.04 15.76
N GLU A 508 -21.94 0.06 16.10
CA GLU A 508 -20.79 0.12 17.00
C GLU A 508 -20.93 1.37 17.88
N ASP A 509 -20.35 1.35 19.08
CA ASP A 509 -20.37 2.50 19.99
C ASP A 509 -19.28 3.53 19.66
N VAL A 510 -19.38 4.11 18.47
CA VAL A 510 -18.38 5.00 17.87
C VAL A 510 -19.06 6.05 16.99
N VAL A 511 -18.31 7.08 16.63
CA VAL A 511 -18.66 8.06 15.59
C VAL A 511 -17.78 7.83 14.37
N ARG A 512 -18.36 7.96 13.18
CA ARG A 512 -17.65 7.85 11.90
C ARG A 512 -17.40 9.23 11.33
N VAL A 513 -16.17 9.44 10.87
CA VAL A 513 -15.71 10.66 10.20
C VAL A 513 -15.31 10.29 8.78
N TYR A 514 -16.00 10.85 7.80
CA TYR A 514 -15.64 10.70 6.40
C TYR A 514 -15.06 12.01 5.90
N ALA A 515 -13.99 11.94 5.10
CA ALA A 515 -13.52 13.07 4.32
C ALA A 515 -13.01 12.65 2.94
N GLU A 516 -13.19 13.52 1.95
CA GLU A 516 -12.62 13.43 0.61
C GLU A 516 -12.06 14.79 0.20
N ALA A 517 -11.07 14.78 -0.70
CA ALA A 517 -10.46 15.97 -1.30
C ALA A 517 -9.84 15.61 -2.66
N THR A 518 -9.38 16.60 -3.41
CA THR A 518 -8.71 16.39 -4.71
C THR A 518 -7.40 15.60 -4.62
N VAL A 519 -6.70 15.66 -3.48
CA VAL A 519 -5.40 15.02 -3.26
C VAL A 519 -5.45 14.12 -2.01
N ARG A 520 -4.81 12.95 -2.08
CA ARG A 520 -4.76 11.96 -0.98
C ARG A 520 -4.34 12.55 0.36
N THR A 521 -3.26 13.32 0.39
CA THR A 521 -2.75 13.92 1.62
C THR A 521 -3.73 14.91 2.25
N GLN A 522 -4.48 15.65 1.43
CA GLN A 522 -5.50 16.60 1.90
C GLN A 522 -6.72 15.87 2.46
N ALA A 523 -7.15 14.79 1.81
CA ALA A 523 -8.26 13.96 2.29
C ALA A 523 -7.92 13.33 3.65
N ASP A 524 -6.71 12.78 3.78
CA ASP A 524 -6.22 12.20 5.03
C ASP A 524 -6.13 13.28 6.13
N GLU A 525 -5.54 14.44 5.83
CA GLU A 525 -5.41 15.56 6.78
C GLU A 525 -6.78 16.06 7.24
N LEU A 526 -7.71 16.28 6.31
CA LEU A 526 -9.08 16.71 6.62
C LEU A 526 -9.79 15.68 7.52
N ALA A 527 -9.69 14.39 7.20
CA ALA A 527 -10.28 13.33 8.02
C ALA A 527 -9.72 13.34 9.45
N TYR A 528 -8.39 13.42 9.60
CA TYR A 528 -7.76 13.40 10.92
C TYR A 528 -8.01 14.67 11.73
N ARG A 529 -8.09 15.84 11.09
CA ARG A 529 -8.47 17.09 11.77
C ARG A 529 -9.90 17.07 12.26
N VAL A 530 -10.84 16.59 11.44
CA VAL A 530 -12.24 16.44 11.84
C VAL A 530 -12.37 15.38 12.95
N ALA A 531 -11.64 14.27 12.86
CA ALA A 531 -11.61 13.24 13.90
C ALA A 531 -11.06 13.75 15.23
N GLY A 532 -9.96 14.50 15.20
CA GLY A 532 -9.39 15.16 16.37
C GLY A 532 -10.35 16.18 16.99
N LEU A 533 -11.00 17.00 16.16
CA LEU A 533 -12.04 17.95 16.60
C LEU A 533 -13.19 17.22 17.32
N VAL A 534 -13.71 16.14 16.74
CA VAL A 534 -14.78 15.35 17.35
C VAL A 534 -14.32 14.76 18.69
N TYR A 535 -13.13 14.17 18.74
CA TYR A 535 -12.56 13.58 19.95
C TYR A 535 -12.39 14.61 21.07
N ASP A 536 -11.83 15.78 20.75
CA ASP A 536 -11.52 16.83 21.72
C ASP A 536 -12.79 17.49 22.29
N GLU A 537 -13.79 17.77 21.45
CA GLU A 537 -15.02 18.47 21.86
C GLU A 537 -16.00 17.58 22.63
N THR A 538 -15.82 16.25 22.60
CA THR A 538 -16.72 15.30 23.28
C THR A 538 -16.06 14.55 24.45
N GLY A 539 -15.08 15.19 25.09
CA GLY A 539 -14.50 14.70 26.35
C GLY A 539 -13.47 13.58 26.19
N GLY A 540 -12.86 13.44 25.01
CA GLY A 540 -11.73 12.53 24.80
C GLY A 540 -10.55 12.87 25.71
N HIS A 541 -9.98 11.86 26.37
CA HIS A 541 -8.89 12.08 27.33
C HIS A 541 -7.56 12.33 26.60
N PRO A 542 -6.83 13.43 26.87
CA PRO A 542 -5.62 13.78 26.13
C PRO A 542 -4.54 12.69 26.08
N ALA A 543 -4.40 11.89 27.14
CA ALA A 543 -3.43 10.79 27.22
C ALA A 543 -3.76 9.58 26.33
N HIS A 544 -5.02 9.42 25.92
CA HIS A 544 -5.50 8.33 25.07
C HIS A 544 -5.85 8.82 23.65
N ARG A 545 -5.55 10.08 23.34
CA ARG A 545 -5.78 10.64 22.02
C ARG A 545 -4.88 9.92 21.01
N PRO A 546 -5.44 9.29 19.96
CA PRO A 546 -4.65 8.66 18.92
C PRO A 546 -3.61 9.62 18.31
N LEU A 547 -2.38 9.13 18.09
CA LEU A 547 -1.29 9.93 17.51
C LEU A 547 -1.66 10.50 16.14
N GLU A 548 -2.51 9.81 15.40
CA GLU A 548 -3.07 10.23 14.12
C GLU A 548 -3.94 11.49 14.26
N PHE A 549 -4.64 11.66 15.39
CA PHE A 549 -5.48 12.84 15.67
C PHE A 549 -4.67 14.02 16.22
N LEU A 550 -3.47 13.74 16.72
CA LEU A 550 -2.50 14.71 17.25
C LEU A 550 -1.55 15.26 16.17
N HIS A 551 -1.59 14.71 14.96
CA HIS A 551 -0.82 15.17 13.81
C HIS A 551 -1.32 16.54 13.30
N HIS A 552 -1.31 17.55 14.16
CA HIS A 552 -0.73 18.85 13.81
C HIS A 552 -0.44 19.79 15.01
N HIS A 553 -0.82 19.47 16.25
CA HIS A 553 -0.57 20.41 17.37
C HIS A 553 0.87 20.41 17.87
N LEU A 554 1.63 19.32 17.71
CA LEU A 554 3.07 19.32 17.94
C LEU A 554 3.89 19.81 16.73
N LEU A 555 3.25 19.99 15.57
CA LEU A 555 3.86 20.54 14.36
C LEU A 555 3.57 22.04 14.15
N CYS A 556 2.63 22.64 14.90
CA CYS A 556 2.30 24.07 14.79
C CYS A 556 2.88 24.95 15.91
N ALA A 557 3.16 24.41 17.11
CA ALA A 557 3.69 25.20 18.23
C ALA A 557 5.23 25.25 18.30
N ARG A 558 5.93 24.57 17.39
CA ARG A 558 7.39 24.69 17.18
C ARG A 558 7.74 25.21 15.78
N ASN A 559 6.84 25.95 15.15
CA ASN A 559 7.11 26.65 13.89
C ASN A 559 7.81 28.00 14.10
N THR A 560 8.91 27.95 14.84
CA THR A 560 10.07 28.78 14.54
C THR A 560 11.19 27.81 14.17
N GLN A 561 11.47 27.74 12.86
CA GLN A 561 12.65 27.13 12.24
C GLN A 561 12.84 25.61 12.42
N SER A 562 12.30 24.79 11.51
CA SER A 562 13.11 23.76 10.85
C SER A 562 12.42 23.23 9.59
N THR A 563 13.06 23.45 8.44
CA THR A 563 12.69 22.93 7.11
C THR A 563 12.91 21.41 7.05
N LEU A 564 11.86 20.62 6.81
CA LEU A 564 11.97 19.20 6.46
C LEU A 564 11.61 19.05 4.97
N THR A 565 12.62 18.73 4.17
CA THR A 565 12.71 18.92 2.71
C THR A 565 12.63 17.61 1.94
N SER A 566 11.88 17.58 0.84
CA SER A 566 11.95 16.53 -0.20
C SER A 566 13.03 16.86 -1.24
N MET A 567 13.62 15.85 -1.91
CA MET A 567 14.82 16.03 -2.75
C MET A 567 14.45 16.20 -4.22
N CYS A 568 14.84 17.31 -4.88
CA CYS A 568 14.77 17.44 -6.35
C CYS A 568 15.75 16.48 -7.06
N ARG A 569 15.59 16.22 -8.36
CA ARG A 569 16.54 15.46 -9.19
C ARG A 569 16.87 16.23 -10.46
N PHE A 570 18.10 16.08 -10.95
CA PHE A 570 18.44 16.57 -12.28
C PHE A 570 19.44 15.69 -13.01
N VAL A 571 19.41 15.79 -14.34
CA VAL A 571 20.40 15.23 -15.26
C VAL A 571 20.80 16.28 -16.28
N ILE A 572 22.09 16.29 -16.59
CA ILE A 572 22.71 17.05 -17.67
C ILE A 572 23.31 16.03 -18.63
N TYR A 573 23.04 16.20 -19.91
CA TYR A 573 23.73 15.50 -20.98
C TYR A 573 24.42 16.51 -21.87
N LYS A 574 25.69 16.27 -22.20
CA LYS A 574 26.41 16.93 -23.29
C LYS A 574 27.08 15.87 -24.16
N GLY A 575 26.91 15.95 -25.47
CA GLY A 575 27.49 15.01 -26.42
C GLY A 575 27.94 15.69 -27.71
N THR A 576 28.90 15.07 -28.41
CA THR A 576 29.28 15.46 -29.77
C THR A 576 28.19 15.10 -30.79
N SER A 577 27.42 14.05 -30.51
CA SER A 577 26.24 13.65 -31.27
C SER A 577 24.96 13.90 -30.45
N PRO A 578 23.86 14.36 -31.07
CA PRO A 578 22.59 14.55 -30.38
C PRO A 578 22.03 13.24 -29.79
N VAL A 579 21.58 13.30 -28.52
CA VAL A 579 20.85 12.21 -27.87
C VAL A 579 19.35 12.44 -28.01
N GLN A 580 18.61 11.36 -28.24
CA GLN A 580 17.15 11.41 -28.13
C GLN A 580 16.75 11.51 -26.66
N LEU A 581 15.88 12.46 -26.33
CA LEU A 581 15.49 12.73 -24.95
C LEU A 581 14.98 11.47 -24.22
N SER A 582 14.27 10.56 -24.90
CA SER A 582 13.78 9.32 -24.28
C SER A 582 14.90 8.42 -23.73
N HIS A 583 16.11 8.46 -24.28
CA HIS A 583 17.26 7.73 -23.73
C HIS A 583 17.77 8.31 -22.39
N LEU A 584 17.33 9.50 -21.99
CA LEU A 584 17.63 10.10 -20.69
C LEU A 584 16.42 10.08 -19.77
N LEU A 585 15.24 10.33 -20.34
CA LEU A 585 14.03 10.68 -19.59
C LEU A 585 13.13 9.49 -19.28
N THR A 586 12.91 8.59 -20.24
CA THR A 586 11.85 7.57 -20.14
C THR A 586 12.35 6.13 -20.24
N ARG A 587 13.33 5.85 -21.10
CA ARG A 587 13.76 4.48 -21.44
C ARG A 587 14.68 3.82 -20.42
N PRO A 588 15.64 4.52 -19.77
CA PRO A 588 16.43 3.89 -18.73
C PRO A 588 15.55 3.41 -17.57
N CYS A 589 15.79 2.19 -17.07
CA CYS A 589 15.06 1.64 -15.93
C CYS A 589 15.24 2.51 -14.68
N HIS A 590 16.37 3.22 -14.57
CA HIS A 590 16.62 4.26 -13.56
C HIS A 590 16.66 5.69 -14.16
N SER A 591 15.76 5.96 -15.11
CA SER A 591 15.61 7.27 -15.76
C SER A 591 15.23 8.37 -14.77
N ILE A 592 15.45 9.65 -15.13
CA ILE A 592 15.07 10.75 -14.24
C ILE A 592 13.56 10.78 -13.90
N ILE A 593 12.70 10.29 -14.80
CA ILE A 593 11.26 10.14 -14.52
C ILE A 593 11.02 9.02 -13.51
N ASN A 594 11.70 7.89 -13.63
CA ASN A 594 11.59 6.80 -12.64
C ASN A 594 12.17 7.21 -11.29
N GLN A 595 13.29 7.96 -11.29
CA GLN A 595 13.84 8.58 -10.08
C GLN A 595 12.84 9.53 -9.41
N ALA A 596 11.81 10.02 -10.12
CA ALA A 596 10.76 10.84 -9.54
C ALA A 596 9.80 10.08 -8.60
N PHE A 597 9.72 8.73 -8.66
CA PHE A 597 8.85 7.95 -7.77
C PHE A 597 9.52 6.68 -7.20
N ASP A 598 10.65 6.24 -7.76
CA ASP A 598 11.55 5.18 -7.28
C ASP A 598 12.98 5.76 -7.10
N SER A 599 13.11 6.72 -6.18
CA SER A 599 14.39 7.29 -5.77
C SER A 599 15.18 6.33 -4.88
N ARG A 600 16.22 5.66 -5.40
CA ARG A 600 17.01 4.67 -4.63
C ARG A 600 18.03 5.31 -3.71
N LEU A 601 18.43 6.56 -3.96
CA LEU A 601 19.31 7.34 -3.08
C LEU A 601 18.55 8.14 -2.00
N ARG A 602 17.26 7.89 -1.76
CA ARG A 602 16.46 8.57 -0.73
C ARG A 602 16.33 7.70 0.53
N LEU A 603 16.77 8.22 1.68
CA LEU A 603 16.65 7.56 3.00
C LEU A 603 15.24 7.70 3.63
N ASP A 604 14.46 8.72 3.24
CA ASP A 604 13.08 8.90 3.71
C ASP A 604 12.09 8.06 2.89
N HIS A 605 11.64 6.93 3.46
CA HIS A 605 10.64 6.02 2.89
C HIS A 605 9.18 6.46 3.13
N ARG A 606 8.92 7.61 3.78
CA ARG A 606 7.55 8.02 4.17
C ARG A 606 6.76 8.73 3.06
N ARG A 607 7.42 9.27 2.02
CA ARG A 607 6.80 9.92 0.85
C ARG A 607 7.69 9.79 -0.41
N PRO A 608 7.72 8.66 -1.13
CA PRO A 608 8.77 8.37 -2.12
C PRO A 608 8.72 9.19 -3.43
N ILE A 609 7.81 10.17 -3.55
CA ILE A 609 7.41 10.74 -4.83
C ILE A 609 7.76 12.24 -4.94
N ASN A 610 8.44 12.61 -6.03
CA ASN A 610 8.75 13.96 -6.50
C ASN A 610 7.71 14.39 -7.57
N GLY A 611 6.49 14.70 -7.13
CA GLY A 611 5.36 14.99 -8.03
C GLY A 611 5.10 16.47 -8.29
N ASP A 612 5.94 17.37 -7.80
CA ASP A 612 5.62 18.80 -7.69
C ASP A 612 6.05 19.63 -8.91
N GLY A 613 6.21 18.95 -10.04
CA GLY A 613 6.58 19.50 -11.33
C GLY A 613 7.90 18.98 -11.89
N PHE A 614 8.13 19.26 -13.16
CA PHE A 614 9.37 18.95 -13.86
C PHE A 614 9.64 20.00 -14.94
N GLY A 615 10.85 19.98 -15.48
CA GLY A 615 11.13 20.62 -16.74
C GLY A 615 12.32 20.04 -17.46
N VAL A 616 12.32 20.23 -18.78
CA VAL A 616 13.37 19.80 -19.69
C VAL A 616 13.69 20.96 -20.61
N GLY A 617 14.96 21.31 -20.70
CA GLY A 617 15.49 22.30 -21.61
C GLY A 617 16.54 21.69 -22.54
N TRP A 618 16.54 22.11 -23.80
CA TRP A 618 17.50 21.64 -24.81
C TRP A 618 17.85 22.74 -25.82
N TYR A 619 18.97 22.56 -26.50
CA TYR A 619 19.35 23.38 -27.65
C TYR A 619 19.16 22.58 -28.94
N ASP A 620 18.86 23.27 -30.04
CA ASP A 620 18.71 22.61 -31.33
C ASP A 620 20.03 22.01 -31.82
N SER A 621 19.91 20.83 -32.43
CA SER A 621 21.07 20.12 -32.98
C SER A 621 21.64 20.76 -34.24
N VAL A 622 20.84 21.58 -34.93
CA VAL A 622 21.21 22.32 -36.13
C VAL A 622 20.92 23.79 -35.85
N HIS A 623 21.91 24.64 -36.08
CA HIS A 623 21.72 26.08 -35.94
C HIS A 623 20.85 26.60 -37.09
N ASP A 624 19.72 27.21 -36.74
CA ASP A 624 18.84 27.92 -37.64
C ASP A 624 18.86 29.41 -37.27
N GLU A 625 19.23 30.27 -38.22
CA GLU A 625 19.31 31.72 -37.99
C GLU A 625 17.94 32.32 -37.66
N GLU A 626 16.83 31.72 -38.13
CA GLU A 626 15.46 32.18 -37.87
C GLU A 626 15.00 31.85 -36.45
N LEU A 627 15.45 30.71 -35.89
CA LEU A 627 15.08 30.25 -34.54
C LEU A 627 15.97 30.84 -33.44
N GLY A 628 17.13 31.41 -33.80
CA GLY A 628 18.07 32.02 -32.87
C GLY A 628 18.91 31.00 -32.09
N SER A 629 19.49 31.43 -30.95
CA SER A 629 20.35 30.58 -30.10
C SER A 629 19.77 30.30 -28.72
N GLN A 630 18.50 30.62 -28.50
CA GLN A 630 17.85 30.44 -27.21
C GLN A 630 17.53 28.96 -26.95
N PRO A 631 17.58 28.50 -25.70
CA PRO A 631 17.15 27.15 -25.36
C PRO A 631 15.63 27.01 -25.49
N CYS A 632 15.18 25.85 -25.96
CA CYS A 632 13.79 25.42 -25.83
C CYS A 632 13.56 24.84 -24.44
N ILE A 633 12.51 25.29 -23.74
CA ILE A 633 12.16 24.82 -22.39
C ILE A 633 10.72 24.32 -22.36
N PHE A 634 10.53 23.12 -21.83
CA PHE A 634 9.23 22.53 -21.54
C PHE A 634 9.15 22.21 -20.04
N THR A 635 8.28 22.94 -19.33
CA THR A 635 8.01 22.75 -17.89
C THR A 635 6.55 22.39 -17.66
N SER A 636 6.26 21.68 -16.58
CA SER A 636 4.90 21.42 -16.11
C SER A 636 4.87 21.31 -14.58
N VAL A 637 3.72 21.64 -13.99
CA VAL A 637 3.42 21.38 -12.57
C VAL A 637 2.89 19.96 -12.33
N THR A 638 2.52 19.25 -13.39
CA THR A 638 2.09 17.85 -13.30
C THR A 638 3.28 16.93 -13.02
N PRO A 639 3.07 15.78 -12.35
CA PRO A 639 4.09 14.75 -12.25
C PRO A 639 4.69 14.32 -13.60
N ALA A 640 6.02 14.13 -13.65
CA ALA A 640 6.72 13.80 -14.90
C ALA A 640 6.27 12.47 -15.51
N TRP A 641 5.97 11.46 -14.69
CA TRP A 641 5.53 10.13 -15.15
C TRP A 641 4.10 10.12 -15.69
N ASN A 642 3.30 11.14 -15.40
CA ASN A 642 1.90 11.24 -15.85
C ASN A 642 1.72 12.28 -16.98
N ASN A 643 2.82 12.81 -17.52
CA ASN A 643 2.75 13.80 -18.59
C ASN A 643 2.94 13.14 -19.97
N VAL A 644 1.82 12.85 -20.63
CA VAL A 644 1.81 12.21 -21.95
C VAL A 644 2.56 13.05 -23.00
N ASN A 645 2.52 14.38 -22.88
CA ASN A 645 3.24 15.27 -23.81
C ASN A 645 4.76 15.14 -23.63
N LEU A 646 5.26 15.01 -22.40
CA LEU A 646 6.68 14.74 -22.15
C LEU A 646 7.14 13.47 -22.86
N THR A 647 6.38 12.37 -22.73
CA THR A 647 6.71 11.10 -23.40
C THR A 647 6.70 11.23 -24.92
N ARG A 648 5.70 11.91 -25.50
CA ARG A 648 5.60 12.15 -26.95
C ARG A 648 6.76 12.99 -27.48
N LEU A 649 7.09 14.07 -26.77
CA LEU A 649 8.21 14.96 -27.11
C LEU A 649 9.55 14.24 -26.96
N ALA A 650 9.72 13.47 -25.88
CA ALA A 650 10.95 12.75 -25.59
C ALA A 650 11.30 11.73 -26.68
N GLU A 651 10.29 11.15 -27.34
CA GLU A 651 10.46 10.19 -28.44
C GLU A 651 10.84 10.83 -29.78
N LYS A 652 10.82 12.17 -29.90
CA LYS A 652 11.07 12.88 -31.17
C LYS A 652 12.22 13.87 -31.11
N ILE A 653 12.47 14.48 -29.96
CA ILE A 653 13.50 15.51 -29.82
C ILE A 653 14.87 14.88 -29.64
N LYS A 654 15.84 15.36 -30.42
CA LYS A 654 17.26 15.03 -30.29
C LYS A 654 18.07 16.30 -30.05
N SER A 655 18.95 16.29 -29.07
CA SER A 655 19.79 17.43 -28.74
C SER A 655 21.20 17.02 -28.30
N PRO A 656 22.25 17.78 -28.67
CA PRO A 656 23.61 17.58 -28.16
C PRO A 656 23.76 18.04 -26.70
N LEU A 657 22.83 18.84 -26.17
CA LEU A 657 22.88 19.37 -24.81
C LEU A 657 21.48 19.44 -24.19
N VAL A 658 21.29 18.76 -23.06
CA VAL A 658 19.99 18.63 -22.39
C VAL A 658 20.14 18.87 -20.90
N PHE A 659 19.27 19.71 -20.35
CA PHE A 659 19.06 19.92 -18.91
C PHE A 659 17.67 19.37 -18.57
N ALA A 660 17.58 18.43 -17.63
CA ALA A 660 16.28 17.96 -17.14
C ALA A 660 16.26 17.95 -15.62
N HIS A 661 15.13 18.37 -15.06
CA HIS A 661 14.94 18.56 -13.63
C HIS A 661 13.56 18.07 -13.20
N VAL A 662 13.49 17.41 -12.06
CA VAL A 662 12.26 16.98 -11.40
C VAL A 662 12.23 17.61 -10.02
N ARG A 663 11.12 18.27 -9.73
CA ARG A 663 10.93 19.05 -8.52
C ARG A 663 10.30 18.21 -7.41
N ALA A 664 10.84 18.38 -6.21
CA ALA A 664 10.24 17.96 -4.95
C ALA A 664 10.21 19.19 -4.05
N THR A 665 9.02 19.66 -3.65
CA THR A 665 8.84 20.99 -3.07
C THR A 665 9.51 21.10 -1.70
N THR A 666 10.53 21.95 -1.61
CA THR A 666 11.18 22.38 -0.36
C THR A 666 10.76 23.80 0.04
N ALA A 667 10.41 24.65 -0.94
CA ALA A 667 9.89 26.00 -0.77
C ALA A 667 9.15 26.48 -2.04
N GLY A 668 8.23 27.44 -1.87
CA GLY A 668 7.47 28.06 -2.95
C GLY A 668 6.15 27.36 -3.30
N THR A 669 5.25 28.09 -3.96
CA THR A 669 3.96 27.55 -4.43
C THR A 669 4.14 26.57 -5.59
N LEU A 670 3.16 25.70 -5.81
CA LEU A 670 3.08 24.86 -7.01
C LEU A 670 2.69 25.75 -8.19
N SER A 671 3.70 26.34 -8.85
CA SER A 671 3.55 27.19 -10.02
C SER A 671 4.52 26.74 -11.11
N LEU A 672 4.13 26.93 -12.36
CA LEU A 672 4.98 26.71 -13.52
C LEU A 672 6.27 27.55 -13.42
N ASP A 673 6.17 28.78 -12.90
CA ASP A 673 7.31 29.70 -12.71
C ASP A 673 8.39 29.16 -11.77
N ASN A 674 8.05 28.17 -10.94
CA ASN A 674 8.97 27.57 -9.98
C ASN A 674 9.60 26.27 -10.49
N CYS A 675 9.29 25.83 -11.72
CA CYS A 675 9.86 24.63 -12.33
C CYS A 675 11.14 24.96 -13.11
N HIS A 676 12.21 24.21 -12.85
CA HIS A 676 13.49 24.32 -13.57
C HIS A 676 13.41 23.55 -14.90
N PRO A 677 14.22 23.86 -15.92
CA PRO A 677 15.19 24.97 -15.97
C PRO A 677 14.55 26.33 -16.28
N TRP A 678 15.23 27.42 -15.88
CA TRP A 678 14.91 28.78 -16.36
C TRP A 678 15.87 29.20 -17.47
N SER A 679 15.42 30.10 -18.37
CA SER A 679 16.26 30.71 -19.39
C SER A 679 16.40 32.22 -19.21
N PHE A 680 17.56 32.75 -19.60
CA PHE A 680 17.79 34.18 -19.84
C PHE A 680 18.72 34.33 -21.04
N GLY A 681 18.21 34.83 -22.17
CA GLY A 681 18.96 34.84 -23.43
C GLY A 681 19.41 33.44 -23.84
N LYS A 682 20.73 33.25 -24.00
CA LYS A 682 21.35 31.95 -24.34
C LYS A 682 21.62 31.07 -23.11
N LEU A 683 21.29 31.50 -21.89
CA LEU A 683 21.64 30.78 -20.67
C LEU A 683 20.47 29.94 -20.16
N MET A 684 20.75 28.71 -19.73
CA MET A 684 19.84 27.89 -18.92
C MET A 684 20.39 27.67 -17.51
N TRP A 685 19.51 27.65 -16.51
CA TRP A 685 19.86 27.46 -15.09
C TRP A 685 19.02 26.38 -14.39
N MET A 686 19.67 25.57 -13.58
CA MET A 686 19.04 24.63 -12.63
C MET A 686 19.72 24.71 -11.25
N HIS A 687 18.97 24.37 -10.22
CA HIS A 687 19.49 24.23 -8.86
C HIS A 687 18.98 22.94 -8.22
N ASN A 688 19.86 22.23 -7.50
CA ASN A 688 19.48 21.13 -6.62
C ASN A 688 20.01 21.35 -5.22
N GLY A 689 19.13 21.77 -4.32
CA GLY A 689 19.51 22.22 -2.99
C GLY A 689 18.60 23.34 -2.52
N GLY A 690 19.09 24.11 -1.56
CA GLY A 690 18.37 25.24 -0.97
C GLY A 690 19.32 26.18 -0.26
N ILE A 691 19.01 27.47 -0.31
CA ILE A 691 19.69 28.52 0.45
C ILE A 691 19.02 28.61 1.82
N ALA A 692 19.79 28.36 2.87
CA ALA A 692 19.31 28.33 4.24
C ALA A 692 18.70 29.69 4.63
N GLU A 693 17.52 29.63 5.26
CA GLU A 693 16.77 30.80 5.73
C GLU A 693 16.65 31.96 4.71
N PHE A 694 16.48 31.62 3.42
CA PHE A 694 16.39 32.58 2.32
C PHE A 694 15.49 33.82 2.59
N PRO A 695 14.31 33.72 3.24
CA PRO A 695 13.49 34.90 3.55
C PRO A 695 14.22 36.03 4.30
N LYS A 696 15.22 35.71 5.14
CA LYS A 696 16.02 36.71 5.87
C LYS A 696 16.93 37.51 4.94
N ILE A 697 17.55 36.86 3.95
CA ILE A 697 18.46 37.51 3.01
C ILE A 697 17.77 38.00 1.74
N LYS A 698 16.53 37.56 1.46
CA LYS A 698 15.81 37.84 0.21
C LYS A 698 15.75 39.32 -0.12
N ARG A 699 15.36 40.16 0.83
CA ARG A 699 15.25 41.62 0.62
C ARG A 699 16.59 42.25 0.24
N ARG A 700 17.67 41.81 0.90
CA ARG A 700 19.02 42.31 0.64
C ARG A 700 19.51 41.87 -0.74
N LEU A 701 19.27 40.62 -1.12
CA LEU A 701 19.56 40.13 -2.47
C LEU A 701 18.79 40.93 -3.52
N GLN A 702 17.48 41.12 -3.33
CA GLN A 702 16.63 41.90 -4.22
C GLN A 702 17.14 43.34 -4.42
N SER A 703 17.54 44.01 -3.34
CA SER A 703 18.08 45.38 -3.41
C SER A 703 19.42 45.50 -4.12
N TYR A 704 20.15 44.40 -4.27
CA TYR A 704 21.43 44.37 -4.96
C TYR A 704 21.29 44.21 -6.48
N LEU A 705 20.16 43.68 -6.95
CA LEU A 705 19.95 43.39 -8.37
C LEU A 705 19.62 44.67 -9.16
N PRO A 706 20.17 44.83 -10.38
CA PRO A 706 19.68 45.82 -11.33
C PRO A 706 18.20 45.59 -11.66
N ASP A 707 17.47 46.67 -11.98
CA ASP A 707 16.02 46.62 -12.24
C ASP A 707 15.61 45.56 -13.27
N GLU A 708 16.39 45.41 -14.34
CA GLU A 708 16.14 44.39 -15.37
C GLU A 708 16.11 42.97 -14.78
N LEU A 709 17.13 42.62 -13.99
CA LEU A 709 17.27 41.29 -13.41
C LEU A 709 16.33 41.07 -12.23
N PHE A 710 15.94 42.14 -11.53
CA PHE A 710 14.88 42.08 -10.53
C PHE A 710 13.53 41.74 -11.18
N ASN A 711 13.19 42.40 -12.29
CA ASN A 711 11.93 42.20 -13.02
C ASN A 711 11.87 40.88 -13.80
N PHE A 712 13.02 40.24 -14.07
CA PHE A 712 13.09 38.92 -14.68
C PHE A 712 12.49 37.81 -13.78
N VAL A 713 12.58 37.96 -12.46
CA VAL A 713 12.17 36.89 -11.53
C VAL A 713 10.64 36.89 -11.38
N THR A 714 9.98 35.88 -11.95
CA THR A 714 8.53 35.70 -11.87
C THR A 714 8.08 34.81 -10.70
N GLY A 715 8.91 33.83 -10.33
CA GLY A 715 8.64 32.88 -9.27
C GLY A 715 9.05 33.38 -7.88
N ASN A 716 8.92 32.49 -6.89
CA ASN A 716 9.16 32.82 -5.48
C ASN A 716 10.27 31.96 -4.82
N THR A 717 11.00 31.17 -5.59
CA THR A 717 12.07 30.29 -5.08
C THR A 717 13.39 31.04 -4.91
N ASP A 718 14.14 30.65 -3.88
CA ASP A 718 15.55 31.03 -3.69
C ASP A 718 16.41 30.78 -4.94
N SER A 719 16.09 29.72 -5.67
CA SER A 719 16.79 29.20 -6.83
C SER A 719 16.71 30.14 -8.04
N GLN A 720 15.57 30.77 -8.29
CA GLN A 720 15.43 31.77 -9.37
C GLN A 720 16.09 33.10 -8.99
N TRP A 721 16.01 33.50 -7.73
CA TRP A 721 16.74 34.67 -7.22
C TRP A 721 18.26 34.47 -7.27
N ALA A 722 18.75 33.24 -7.03
CA ALA A 722 20.16 32.88 -7.23
C ALA A 722 20.57 32.98 -8.70
N PHE A 723 19.68 32.63 -9.64
CA PHE A 723 19.95 32.82 -11.07
C PHE A 723 20.06 34.30 -11.44
N ALA A 724 19.14 35.15 -10.97
CA ALA A 724 19.23 36.60 -11.18
C ALA A 724 20.53 37.19 -10.59
N LEU A 725 20.95 36.70 -9.41
CA LEU A 725 22.23 37.07 -8.83
C LEU A 725 23.41 36.63 -9.71
N PHE A 726 23.39 35.41 -10.23
CA PHE A 726 24.41 34.93 -11.18
C PHE A 726 24.49 35.81 -12.43
N LEU A 727 23.35 36.16 -13.02
CA LEU A 727 23.28 37.06 -14.18
C LEU A 727 23.92 38.42 -13.87
N SER A 728 23.73 38.96 -12.66
CA SER A 728 24.35 40.22 -12.23
C SER A 728 25.88 40.16 -12.09
N LYS A 729 26.47 38.96 -12.03
CA LYS A 729 27.93 38.76 -11.97
C LYS A 729 28.57 38.58 -13.35
N LEU A 730 27.77 38.49 -14.40
CA LEU A 730 28.27 38.46 -15.76
C LEU A 730 28.63 39.89 -16.21
N PRO A 731 29.72 40.07 -16.99
CA PRO A 731 30.02 41.37 -17.59
C PRO A 731 28.90 41.87 -18.52
N ASP A 732 28.27 40.93 -19.24
CA ASP A 732 27.11 41.15 -20.09
C ASP A 732 26.26 39.86 -20.10
N PRO A 733 25.06 39.85 -19.47
CA PRO A 733 24.18 38.68 -19.47
C PRO A 733 23.49 38.42 -20.83
N HIS A 734 23.54 39.37 -21.77
CA HIS A 734 22.98 39.25 -23.13
C HIS A 734 24.01 38.85 -24.18
N ALA A 735 25.25 38.55 -23.77
CA ALA A 735 26.30 38.17 -24.68
C ALA A 735 25.90 36.94 -25.53
N LYS A 736 26.24 36.96 -26.83
CA LYS A 736 25.96 35.84 -27.75
C LYS A 736 26.82 34.59 -27.46
N THR A 737 27.96 34.78 -26.81
CA THR A 737 28.93 33.71 -26.50
C THR A 737 29.56 33.97 -25.15
N PHE A 738 29.72 32.92 -24.33
CA PHE A 738 30.35 33.03 -23.03
C PHE A 738 31.62 32.18 -22.98
N ALA A 739 32.74 32.78 -22.57
CA ALA A 739 33.93 31.99 -22.32
C ALA A 739 33.73 31.16 -21.02
N PRO A 740 34.13 29.86 -20.97
CA PRO A 740 33.88 29.01 -19.80
C PRO A 740 34.40 29.59 -18.48
N HIS A 741 35.52 30.31 -18.52
CA HIS A 741 36.11 30.95 -17.35
C HIS A 741 35.27 32.12 -16.81
N VAL A 742 34.49 32.79 -17.65
CA VAL A 742 33.56 33.87 -17.25
C VAL A 742 32.39 33.28 -16.48
N LEU A 743 31.75 32.24 -17.02
CA LEU A 743 30.66 31.51 -16.32
C LEU A 743 31.14 30.95 -14.97
N ARG A 744 32.34 30.35 -14.96
CA ARG A 744 32.98 29.85 -13.72
C ARG A 744 33.18 30.98 -12.70
N LYS A 745 33.72 32.13 -13.12
CA LYS A 745 33.96 33.28 -12.25
C LYS A 745 32.66 33.83 -11.67
N ALA A 746 31.65 34.03 -12.50
CA ALA A 746 30.32 34.47 -12.06
C ALA A 746 29.68 33.51 -11.05
N MET A 747 29.82 32.19 -11.26
CA MET A 747 29.34 31.18 -10.32
C MET A 747 30.05 31.26 -8.96
N MET A 748 31.38 31.41 -8.94
CA MET A 748 32.14 31.58 -7.69
C MET A 748 31.73 32.85 -6.95
N GLU A 749 31.57 33.97 -7.67
CA GLU A 749 31.13 35.24 -7.08
C GLU A 749 29.69 35.17 -6.55
N THR A 750 28.83 34.38 -7.19
CA THR A 750 27.45 34.13 -6.74
C THR A 750 27.45 33.40 -5.40
N ILE A 751 28.17 32.27 -5.29
CA ILE A 751 28.32 31.50 -4.05
C ILE A 751 28.91 32.36 -2.94
N ALA A 752 29.99 33.09 -3.23
CA ALA A 752 30.65 33.97 -2.26
C ALA A 752 29.70 35.06 -1.74
N HIS A 753 28.87 35.64 -2.62
CA HIS A 753 27.94 36.70 -2.23
C HIS A 753 26.77 36.16 -1.40
N ILE A 754 26.24 34.97 -1.72
CA ILE A 754 25.21 34.32 -0.91
C ILE A 754 25.76 34.03 0.50
N ASN A 755 26.95 33.43 0.60
CA ASN A 755 27.61 33.15 1.88
C ASN A 755 27.82 34.43 2.71
N LEU A 756 28.23 35.53 2.07
CA LEU A 756 28.40 36.83 2.75
C LEU A 756 27.09 37.34 3.35
N MET A 757 25.97 37.21 2.61
CA MET A 757 24.66 37.63 3.12
C MET A 757 24.17 36.73 4.25
N THR A 758 24.38 35.41 4.15
CA THR A 758 23.98 34.48 5.22
C THR A 758 24.80 34.67 6.48
N ASP A 759 26.10 34.96 6.34
CA ASP A 759 27.00 35.29 7.45
C ASP A 759 26.55 36.57 8.17
N ALA A 760 26.17 37.61 7.41
CA ALA A 760 25.74 38.88 7.99
C ALA A 760 24.44 38.76 8.81
N GLU A 761 23.57 37.80 8.48
CA GLU A 761 22.34 37.50 9.22
C GLU A 761 22.52 36.42 10.30
N ASN A 762 23.76 35.98 10.56
CA ASN A 762 24.12 34.92 11.52
C ASN A 762 23.33 33.60 11.30
N ILE A 763 23.09 33.22 10.04
CA ILE A 763 22.39 31.98 9.72
C ILE A 763 23.35 30.78 9.96
N THR A 764 22.97 29.89 10.88
CA THR A 764 23.79 28.73 11.28
C THR A 764 23.48 27.47 10.48
N GLU A 765 22.32 27.40 9.82
CA GLU A 765 21.94 26.26 8.98
C GLU A 765 22.75 26.27 7.66
N PRO A 766 23.37 25.15 7.25
CA PRO A 766 24.12 25.09 5.98
C PRO A 766 23.23 25.20 4.74
N SER A 767 23.70 25.94 3.74
CA SER A 767 23.10 26.01 2.40
C SER A 767 23.70 24.92 1.49
N LEU A 768 22.84 24.22 0.76
CA LEU A 768 23.20 23.25 -0.28
C LEU A 768 23.03 23.94 -1.63
N MET A 769 24.12 24.17 -2.37
CA MET A 769 24.11 24.99 -3.58
C MET A 769 24.68 24.25 -4.78
N ASN A 770 24.00 23.19 -5.23
CA ASN A 770 24.35 22.51 -6.48
C ASN A 770 23.71 23.24 -7.66
N PHE A 771 24.30 24.37 -8.03
CA PHE A 771 23.90 25.20 -9.16
C PHE A 771 24.46 24.65 -10.46
N CYS A 772 23.69 24.78 -11.54
CA CYS A 772 24.06 24.34 -12.88
C CYS A 772 23.66 25.40 -13.90
N VAL A 773 24.61 25.82 -14.73
CA VAL A 773 24.39 26.78 -15.82
C VAL A 773 25.01 26.29 -17.12
N THR A 774 24.35 26.60 -18.23
CA THR A 774 24.90 26.37 -19.57
C THR A 774 24.51 27.46 -20.55
N ASP A 775 25.40 27.75 -21.50
CA ASP A 775 25.19 28.67 -22.62
C ASP A 775 24.96 27.95 -23.97
N GLY A 776 24.67 26.65 -23.95
CA GLY A 776 24.55 25.83 -25.16
C GLY A 776 25.83 25.09 -25.55
N GLU A 777 26.99 25.56 -25.09
CA GLU A 777 28.30 25.03 -25.49
C GLU A 777 29.15 24.59 -24.31
N SER A 778 29.00 25.27 -23.18
CA SER A 778 29.73 25.05 -21.94
C SER A 778 28.76 24.74 -20.82
N VAL A 779 29.16 23.91 -19.86
CA VAL A 779 28.38 23.62 -18.65
C VAL A 779 29.24 23.93 -17.43
N VAL A 780 28.66 24.63 -16.45
CA VAL A 780 29.27 24.83 -15.13
C VAL A 780 28.29 24.28 -14.09
N ALA A 781 28.74 23.31 -13.29
CA ALA A 781 27.96 22.69 -12.22
C ALA A 781 28.72 22.70 -10.91
N THR A 782 28.06 22.94 -9.78
CA THR A 782 28.68 22.91 -8.45
C THR A 782 28.17 21.74 -7.61
N ARG A 783 29.05 21.17 -6.80
CA ARG A 783 28.69 20.35 -5.64
C ARG A 783 29.18 21.07 -4.39
N TYR A 784 28.31 21.85 -3.75
CA TYR A 784 28.72 22.81 -2.73
C TYR A 784 27.81 22.79 -1.49
N ILE A 785 28.43 22.88 -0.30
CA ILE A 785 27.78 23.09 0.98
C ILE A 785 28.54 24.14 1.81
N SER A 786 27.80 25.06 2.44
CA SER A 786 28.36 26.06 3.37
C SER A 786 28.62 25.45 4.77
N SER A 787 29.33 24.32 4.82
CA SER A 787 29.75 23.65 6.05
C SER A 787 31.12 22.98 5.86
N ARG A 788 31.95 23.03 6.90
CA ARG A 788 33.22 22.27 6.96
C ARG A 788 33.03 20.83 7.39
N HIS A 789 31.96 20.55 8.13
CA HIS A 789 31.75 19.28 8.82
C HIS A 789 30.70 18.41 8.15
N GLU A 790 29.82 18.97 7.32
CA GLU A 790 28.76 18.23 6.64
C GLU A 790 29.10 17.99 5.15
N GLU A 791 28.57 16.90 4.60
CA GLU A 791 28.76 16.52 3.20
C GLU A 791 27.73 17.23 2.29
N ALA A 792 28.15 17.60 1.07
CA ALA A 792 27.24 18.25 0.11
C ALA A 792 26.26 17.25 -0.53
N ALA A 793 25.17 17.77 -1.08
CA ALA A 793 24.18 17.00 -1.82
C ALA A 793 24.84 16.20 -2.95
N SER A 794 24.38 14.97 -3.19
CA SER A 794 24.99 14.06 -4.15
C SER A 794 25.03 14.65 -5.56
N LEU A 795 26.17 14.48 -6.22
CA LEU A 795 26.34 14.85 -7.61
C LEU A 795 27.40 13.95 -8.26
N TRP A 796 27.03 13.34 -9.38
CA TRP A 796 27.82 12.34 -10.07
C TRP A 796 28.09 12.80 -11.49
N PHE A 797 29.20 12.37 -12.07
CA PHE A 797 29.46 12.51 -13.49
C PHE A 797 29.88 11.18 -14.12
N SER A 798 29.56 11.03 -15.40
CA SER A 798 29.96 9.90 -16.23
C SER A 798 30.49 10.44 -17.55
N SER A 799 31.55 9.84 -18.08
CA SER A 799 32.11 10.18 -19.38
C SER A 799 32.37 8.91 -20.21
N GLY A 800 32.14 8.99 -21.52
CA GLY A 800 32.34 7.85 -22.41
C GLY A 800 32.13 8.14 -23.88
N THR A 801 32.11 7.08 -24.68
CA THR A 801 31.95 7.15 -26.14
C THR A 801 30.47 7.01 -26.54
N THR A 802 29.74 6.08 -25.92
CA THR A 802 28.32 5.81 -26.23
C THR A 802 27.52 5.50 -24.97
N PHE A 803 26.28 6.00 -24.92
CA PHE A 803 25.30 5.67 -23.88
C PHE A 803 24.13 4.94 -24.54
N SER A 804 24.04 3.63 -24.33
CA SER A 804 23.09 2.78 -25.04
C SER A 804 22.56 1.64 -24.17
N GLU A 805 21.38 1.16 -24.54
CA GLU A 805 20.78 -0.03 -23.96
C GLU A 805 21.59 -1.27 -24.35
N TYR A 806 21.93 -2.12 -23.37
CA TYR A 806 22.70 -3.35 -23.60
C TYR A 806 21.89 -4.62 -23.32
N ALA A 807 20.73 -4.50 -22.69
CA ALA A 807 19.77 -5.57 -22.46
C ALA A 807 18.35 -4.99 -22.43
N GLU A 808 17.37 -5.77 -22.91
CA GLU A 808 15.95 -5.39 -22.89
C GLU A 808 15.47 -5.06 -21.48
N GLY A 809 14.53 -4.12 -21.37
CA GLY A 809 13.99 -3.66 -20.08
C GLY A 809 14.62 -2.35 -19.59
N GLY A 810 15.27 -1.58 -20.47
CA GLY A 810 15.81 -0.27 -20.12
C GLY A 810 17.16 -0.32 -19.41
N HIS A 811 17.95 -1.37 -19.61
CA HIS A 811 19.29 -1.48 -19.02
C HIS A 811 20.33 -0.76 -19.87
N TYR A 812 20.78 0.41 -19.41
CA TYR A 812 21.78 1.25 -20.09
C TYR A 812 23.16 1.09 -19.46
N LYS A 813 24.21 1.31 -20.27
CA LYS A 813 25.59 1.41 -19.81
C LYS A 813 26.35 2.52 -20.53
N MET A 814 27.32 3.13 -19.84
CA MET A 814 28.29 4.02 -20.46
C MET A 814 29.45 3.19 -21.02
N SER A 815 29.64 3.17 -22.34
CA SER A 815 30.73 2.42 -22.97
C SER A 815 31.89 3.36 -23.33
N LYS A 816 33.12 2.94 -22.99
CA LYS A 816 34.38 3.61 -23.34
C LYS A 816 35.10 2.77 -24.40
N ALA A 817 34.85 3.03 -25.68
CA ALA A 817 35.49 2.31 -26.78
C ALA A 817 36.85 2.93 -27.16
N ASP A 818 36.97 4.26 -27.03
CA ASP A 818 38.15 5.03 -27.41
C ASP A 818 38.65 5.91 -26.27
N LYS A 819 39.88 6.43 -26.40
CA LYS A 819 40.46 7.43 -25.47
C LYS A 819 39.74 8.79 -25.51
N ARG A 820 38.89 9.04 -26.51
CA ARG A 820 38.15 10.31 -26.67
C ARG A 820 36.77 10.19 -26.03
N GLU A 821 36.44 11.16 -25.19
CA GLU A 821 35.13 11.29 -24.57
C GLU A 821 34.17 12.02 -25.53
N ASN A 822 33.12 11.33 -25.99
CA ASN A 822 32.09 11.89 -26.87
C ASN A 822 30.83 12.29 -26.11
N ILE A 823 30.66 11.78 -24.89
CA ILE A 823 29.50 12.01 -24.03
C ILE A 823 30.00 12.31 -22.63
N ILE A 824 29.44 13.37 -22.03
CA ILE A 824 29.59 13.69 -20.61
C ILE A 824 28.20 13.88 -20.02
N MET A 825 27.93 13.17 -18.94
CA MET A 825 26.68 13.27 -18.18
C MET A 825 26.98 13.71 -16.76
N VAL A 826 26.12 14.55 -16.19
CA VAL A 826 26.16 14.94 -14.77
C VAL A 826 24.77 14.72 -14.21
N ALA A 827 24.64 14.01 -13.10
CA ALA A 827 23.34 13.68 -12.53
C ALA A 827 23.38 13.75 -11.00
N SER A 828 22.27 14.16 -10.39
CA SER A 828 22.11 14.08 -8.93
C SER A 828 22.11 12.63 -8.43
N GLU A 829 21.66 11.71 -9.28
CA GLU A 829 21.60 10.26 -9.05
C GLU A 829 21.94 9.54 -10.36
N PRO A 830 22.84 8.53 -10.35
CA PRO A 830 23.25 7.78 -11.54
C PRO A 830 22.06 7.23 -12.34
N LEU A 831 22.12 7.20 -13.67
CA LEU A 831 21.05 6.61 -14.51
C LEU A 831 21.24 5.10 -14.77
N THR A 832 22.38 4.53 -14.36
CA THR A 832 22.74 3.13 -14.56
C THR A 832 23.16 2.50 -13.23
N PHE A 833 23.00 1.18 -13.10
CA PHE A 833 23.36 0.44 -11.88
C PHE A 833 24.84 -0.01 -11.84
N GLU A 834 25.56 0.17 -12.95
CA GLU A 834 26.98 -0.14 -13.04
C GLU A 834 27.79 0.94 -12.33
N LYS A 835 28.29 0.62 -11.13
CA LYS A 835 29.04 1.58 -10.30
C LYS A 835 30.31 2.12 -10.98
N ALA A 836 30.89 1.35 -11.90
CA ALA A 836 32.07 1.76 -12.66
C ALA A 836 31.78 2.89 -13.67
N ASP A 837 30.50 3.14 -14.00
CA ASP A 837 30.12 4.15 -14.98
C ASP A 837 30.14 5.57 -14.41
N TRP A 838 30.01 5.74 -13.09
CA TRP A 838 29.78 7.04 -12.46
C TRP A 838 30.82 7.34 -11.38
N MET A 839 31.33 8.57 -11.40
CA MET A 839 32.23 9.10 -10.39
C MET A 839 31.54 10.22 -9.61
N GLU A 840 31.63 10.18 -8.29
CA GLU A 840 31.11 11.24 -7.44
C GLU A 840 32.00 12.49 -7.55
N ILE A 841 31.38 13.66 -7.74
CA ILE A 841 32.08 14.94 -7.70
C ILE A 841 32.41 15.24 -6.24
N LYS A 842 33.62 15.65 -5.91
CA LYS A 842 34.00 15.93 -4.51
C LYS A 842 33.22 17.09 -3.92
N THR A 843 32.94 17.04 -2.61
CA THR A 843 32.29 18.16 -1.89
C THR A 843 33.11 19.45 -2.01
N ASN A 844 32.42 20.57 -2.20
CA ASN A 844 32.96 21.91 -2.45
C ASN A 844 33.87 21.98 -3.69
N HIS A 845 33.45 21.30 -4.76
CA HIS A 845 34.07 21.39 -6.09
C HIS A 845 33.06 21.85 -7.15
N MET A 846 33.60 22.43 -8.21
CA MET A 846 32.89 22.88 -9.39
C MET A 846 33.41 22.10 -10.61
N VAL A 847 32.50 21.63 -11.45
CA VAL A 847 32.81 20.97 -12.71
C VAL A 847 32.51 21.91 -13.86
N VAL A 848 33.45 22.02 -14.79
CA VAL A 848 33.33 22.80 -16.02
C VAL A 848 33.50 21.86 -17.21
N ILE A 849 32.45 21.73 -18.01
CA ILE A 849 32.51 21.02 -19.30
C ILE A 849 32.71 22.06 -20.40
N THR A 850 33.83 21.99 -21.09
CA THR A 850 34.19 22.94 -22.16
C THR A 850 33.49 22.60 -23.49
N PRO A 851 33.45 23.54 -24.45
CA PRO A 851 32.93 23.27 -25.79
C PRO A 851 33.61 22.07 -26.45
N LYS A 852 34.93 21.90 -26.20
CA LYS A 852 35.76 20.79 -26.70
C LYS A 852 35.61 19.46 -25.94
N MET A 853 34.56 19.27 -25.13
CA MET A 853 34.29 18.04 -24.38
C MET A 853 35.34 17.67 -23.32
N ASN A 854 36.09 18.66 -22.79
CA ASN A 854 36.92 18.41 -21.61
C ASN A 854 36.11 18.65 -20.33
N LEU A 855 36.16 17.71 -19.40
CA LEU A 855 35.65 17.86 -18.03
C LEU A 855 36.78 18.31 -17.10
N LEU A 856 36.63 19.50 -16.52
CA LEU A 856 37.60 20.10 -15.59
C LEU A 856 36.95 20.23 -14.21
N GLN A 857 37.65 19.81 -13.15
CA GLN A 857 37.20 19.99 -11.77
C GLN A 857 38.04 21.06 -11.06
N PHE A 858 37.38 22.02 -10.42
CA PHE A 858 38.01 23.11 -9.67
C PHE A 858 37.51 23.10 -8.22
N PRO A 859 38.38 23.16 -7.20
CA PRO A 859 37.94 23.35 -5.83
C PRO A 859 37.36 24.77 -5.65
N VAL A 860 36.23 24.88 -4.94
CA VAL A 860 35.69 26.18 -4.49
C VAL A 860 36.35 26.49 -3.15
N VAL A 861 37.48 27.21 -3.20
CA VAL A 861 38.31 27.47 -2.02
C VAL A 861 37.77 28.66 -1.23
N ASP A 862 37.03 28.37 -0.17
CA ASP A 862 36.55 29.32 0.81
C ASP A 862 36.71 28.76 2.24
N LYS A 863 36.09 29.39 3.24
CA LYS A 863 36.17 28.95 4.64
C LYS A 863 35.54 27.57 4.90
N TYR A 864 34.72 27.06 3.99
CA TYR A 864 34.03 25.76 4.09
C TYR A 864 34.76 24.65 3.31
N TYR A 865 35.68 25.00 2.43
CA TYR A 865 36.55 24.04 1.74
C TYR A 865 37.44 23.28 2.72
N VAL A 866 37.52 21.96 2.54
CA VAL A 866 38.41 21.09 3.31
C VAL A 866 39.33 20.38 2.31
N PRO A 867 40.66 20.62 2.35
CA PRO A 867 41.60 19.99 1.44
C PRO A 867 41.61 18.46 1.60
N PRO A 868 41.85 17.68 0.53
CA PRO A 868 41.95 16.22 0.64
C PRO A 868 43.04 15.71 1.59
N SER A 869 44.05 16.55 1.91
CA SER A 869 45.11 16.24 2.87
C SER A 869 44.67 16.40 4.33
N ASP A 870 43.52 17.01 4.61
CA ASP A 870 42.97 17.18 5.95
C ASP A 870 42.17 15.91 6.34
N PRO A 871 42.44 15.26 7.48
CA PRO A 871 41.67 14.11 7.96
C PRO A 871 40.16 14.39 8.07
N ALA A 872 39.76 15.65 8.28
CA ALA A 872 38.36 16.05 8.29
C ALA A 872 37.66 15.83 6.94
N ALA A 873 38.39 15.78 5.82
CA ALA A 873 37.82 15.47 4.51
C ALA A 873 37.25 14.05 4.40
N LEU A 874 37.76 13.11 5.21
CA LEU A 874 37.29 11.72 5.24
C LEU A 874 36.13 11.49 6.22
N ASN A 875 35.93 12.41 7.16
CA ASN A 875 35.03 12.28 8.31
C ASN A 875 33.91 13.34 8.32
N ARG A 876 33.48 13.84 7.16
CA ARG A 876 32.31 14.72 7.07
C ARG A 876 31.03 13.95 7.44
N GLY A 877 30.21 14.56 8.30
CA GLY A 877 28.87 14.11 8.64
C GLY A 877 28.00 14.03 7.38
N THR A 878 27.27 12.93 7.26
CA THR A 878 26.30 12.73 6.18
C THR A 878 24.89 13.05 6.65
N GLU A 879 24.69 13.29 7.94
CA GLU A 879 23.38 13.44 8.58
C GLU A 879 22.62 14.66 8.06
N PHE A 880 23.28 15.81 7.84
CA PHE A 880 22.56 16.99 7.37
C PHE A 880 22.01 16.78 5.96
N ALA A 881 22.87 16.45 5.00
CA ALA A 881 22.40 16.19 3.64
C ALA A 881 21.48 14.96 3.58
N ALA A 882 21.68 13.92 4.39
CA ALA A 882 20.75 12.78 4.48
C ALA A 882 19.38 13.17 5.06
N SER A 883 19.33 14.01 6.11
CA SER A 883 18.10 14.52 6.71
C SER A 883 17.32 15.42 5.76
N LYS A 884 18.04 16.12 4.88
CA LYS A 884 17.47 16.91 3.78
C LYS A 884 17.14 16.05 2.54
N GLY A 885 17.44 14.75 2.62
CA GLY A 885 17.15 13.75 1.62
C GLY A 885 18.10 13.74 0.43
N PHE A 886 19.32 14.28 0.50
CA PHE A 886 20.30 14.49 -0.58
C PHE A 886 21.54 13.54 -0.57
N LEU A 887 21.54 12.44 0.19
CA LEU A 887 22.70 11.52 0.30
C LEU A 887 22.33 10.04 0.20
N SER A 888 23.26 9.27 -0.41
CA SER A 888 23.24 7.80 -0.45
C SER A 888 23.33 7.18 0.94
N ALA A 889 22.60 6.09 1.17
CA ALA A 889 22.67 5.25 2.38
C ALA A 889 23.96 4.41 2.42
N HIS A 890 25.13 5.02 2.20
CA HIS A 890 26.41 4.31 2.27
C HIS A 890 27.50 5.19 2.84
N ARG A 891 27.37 5.49 4.14
CA ARG A 891 28.49 5.58 5.10
C ARG A 891 27.98 5.72 6.54
N ALA A 892 27.02 4.89 6.92
CA ALA A 892 26.95 4.52 8.34
C ALA A 892 28.09 3.54 8.58
N VAL A 893 29.30 4.06 8.84
CA VAL A 893 30.29 3.30 9.62
C VAL A 893 29.66 3.19 11.00
N SER A 894 28.83 2.17 11.15
CA SER A 894 28.44 1.68 12.46
C SER A 894 29.76 1.41 13.17
N ILE A 895 30.06 2.20 14.20
CA ILE A 895 31.10 1.88 15.19
C ILE A 895 30.55 0.67 15.98
N ARG A 896 30.51 -0.47 15.32
CA ARG A 896 30.42 -1.80 15.92
C ARG A 896 31.86 -2.28 15.98
N PRO A 897 32.42 -2.68 17.13
CA PRO A 897 33.39 -3.76 17.06
C PRO A 897 32.66 -4.94 16.41
N PRO A 898 33.11 -5.46 15.27
CA PRO A 898 32.50 -6.63 14.66
C PRO A 898 32.40 -7.73 15.71
N VAL A 899 31.28 -8.45 15.78
CA VAL A 899 31.20 -9.69 16.56
C VAL A 899 32.37 -10.61 16.19
N ASP A 900 32.79 -10.56 14.93
CA ASP A 900 33.97 -11.23 14.38
C ASP A 900 35.28 -10.83 15.08
N LEU A 901 35.43 -9.56 15.48
CA LEU A 901 36.62 -9.09 16.21
C LEU A 901 36.61 -9.59 17.65
N GLN A 902 35.44 -9.69 18.29
CA GLN A 902 35.31 -10.30 19.61
C GLN A 902 35.62 -11.80 19.56
N ILE A 903 35.11 -12.51 18.56
CA ILE A 903 35.42 -13.92 18.34
C ILE A 903 36.92 -14.11 18.10
N LEU A 904 37.54 -13.32 17.21
CA LEU A 904 38.99 -13.41 16.94
C LEU A 904 39.87 -13.13 18.17
N ILE A 905 39.46 -12.23 19.06
CA ILE A 905 40.21 -11.89 20.27
C ILE A 905 40.01 -12.94 21.38
N PHE A 906 38.79 -13.42 21.58
CA PHE A 906 38.48 -14.30 22.71
C PHE A 906 38.56 -15.80 22.37
N LEU A 907 38.40 -16.21 21.11
CA LEU A 907 38.45 -17.62 20.69
C LEU A 907 39.80 -18.28 21.04
N PRO A 908 40.99 -17.68 20.77
CA PRO A 908 42.26 -18.29 21.15
C PRO A 908 42.38 -18.49 22.67
N LEU A 909 41.91 -17.51 23.45
CA LEU A 909 41.89 -17.59 24.91
C LEU A 909 40.95 -18.69 25.38
N THR A 910 39.75 -18.82 24.81
CA THR A 910 38.78 -19.87 25.19
C THR A 910 39.28 -21.27 24.88
N LEU A 911 39.95 -21.47 23.74
CA LEU A 911 40.48 -22.76 23.31
C LEU A 911 41.70 -23.20 24.16
N SER A 912 42.49 -22.26 24.68
CA SER A 912 43.67 -22.59 25.48
C SER A 912 43.40 -22.81 26.97
N THR A 913 42.21 -22.47 27.47
CA THR A 913 41.95 -22.36 28.91
C THR A 913 40.75 -23.18 29.40
N LEU A 914 39.82 -23.54 28.53
CA LEU A 914 38.63 -24.31 28.90
C LEU A 914 38.77 -25.79 28.54
N SER A 915 38.28 -26.66 29.42
CA SER A 915 38.09 -28.07 29.09
C SER A 915 36.97 -28.24 28.04
N THR A 916 36.97 -29.35 27.30
CA THR A 916 35.94 -29.62 26.26
C THR A 916 34.50 -29.45 26.77
N PRO A 917 34.11 -29.95 27.97
CA PRO A 917 32.77 -29.74 28.50
C PRO A 917 32.48 -28.27 28.85
N ALA A 918 33.49 -27.52 29.31
CA ALA A 918 33.35 -26.10 29.62
C ALA A 918 33.17 -25.25 28.35
N PHE A 919 33.89 -25.59 27.28
CA PHE A 919 33.76 -24.97 25.97
C PHE A 919 32.39 -25.22 25.34
N LEU A 920 31.90 -26.47 25.42
CA LEU A 920 30.56 -26.81 24.94
C LEU A 920 29.46 -26.09 25.73
N LEU A 921 29.61 -25.94 27.04
CA LEU A 921 28.67 -25.16 27.84
C LEU A 921 28.70 -23.67 27.46
N LEU A 922 29.89 -23.09 27.24
CA LEU A 922 30.03 -21.70 26.81
C LEU A 922 29.33 -21.46 25.46
N SER A 923 29.51 -22.37 24.49
CA SER A 923 28.84 -22.32 23.18
C SER A 923 27.31 -22.35 23.34
N LEU A 924 26.78 -23.21 24.21
CA LEU A 924 25.34 -23.29 24.48
C LEU A 924 24.80 -21.98 25.09
N LEU A 925 25.53 -21.39 26.04
CA LEU A 925 25.13 -20.12 26.68
C LEU A 925 25.17 -18.94 25.70
N LEU A 926 26.13 -18.92 24.78
CA LEU A 926 26.21 -17.92 23.72
C LEU A 926 25.04 -18.03 22.74
N LEU A 927 24.61 -19.25 22.38
CA LEU A 927 23.41 -19.46 21.58
C LEU A 927 22.16 -18.94 22.29
N ALA A 928 21.98 -19.29 23.57
CA ALA A 928 20.84 -18.82 24.35
C ALA A 928 20.82 -17.29 24.45
N HIS A 929 21.98 -16.68 24.65
CA HIS A 929 22.12 -15.23 24.64
C HIS A 929 21.72 -14.62 23.28
N ALA A 930 22.22 -15.17 22.17
CA ALA A 930 21.88 -14.69 20.84
C ALA A 930 20.37 -14.79 20.53
N LEU A 931 19.71 -15.87 20.96
CA LEU A 931 18.26 -16.04 20.80
C LEU A 931 17.46 -15.03 21.63
N ILE A 932 17.84 -14.83 22.91
CA ILE A 932 17.20 -13.86 23.79
C ILE A 932 17.41 -12.44 23.24
N HIS A 933 18.63 -12.09 22.88
CA HIS A 933 18.98 -10.78 22.35
C HIS A 933 18.25 -10.49 21.04
N GLY A 934 18.24 -11.43 20.09
CA GLY A 934 17.50 -11.31 18.83
C GLY A 934 16.00 -11.13 19.05
N THR A 935 15.42 -11.86 20.02
CA THR A 935 14.02 -11.72 20.41
C THR A 935 13.74 -10.33 21.00
N LEU A 936 14.59 -9.84 21.89
CA LEU A 936 14.45 -8.50 22.48
C LEU A 936 14.56 -7.39 21.44
N VAL A 937 15.48 -7.51 20.48
CA VAL A 937 15.62 -6.55 19.38
C VAL A 937 14.39 -6.55 18.49
N LEU A 938 13.82 -7.73 18.19
CA LEU A 938 12.61 -7.86 17.38
C LEU A 938 11.40 -7.17 18.02
N PHE A 939 11.24 -7.27 19.34
CA PHE A 939 10.08 -6.70 20.04
C PHE A 939 10.26 -5.25 20.50
N TRP A 940 11.47 -4.82 20.85
CA TRP A 940 11.70 -3.50 21.48
C TRP A 940 12.54 -2.53 20.65
N GLY A 941 13.33 -2.99 19.66
CA GLY A 941 14.04 -2.13 18.72
C GLY A 941 15.00 -1.08 19.34
N SER A 942 15.45 -1.27 20.58
CA SER A 942 16.23 -0.26 21.32
C SER A 942 17.74 -0.33 21.00
N PRO A 943 18.40 0.81 20.70
CA PRO A 943 19.86 0.88 20.53
C PRO A 943 20.66 0.44 21.76
N ALA A 944 20.06 0.56 22.96
CA ALA A 944 20.70 0.14 24.21
C ALA A 944 20.93 -1.38 24.28
N LEU A 945 20.06 -2.17 23.62
CA LEU A 945 20.20 -3.63 23.56
C LEU A 945 21.48 -4.02 22.81
N SER A 946 21.87 -3.29 21.78
CA SER A 946 23.11 -3.55 21.04
C SER A 946 24.36 -3.24 21.86
N VAL A 947 24.33 -2.23 22.72
CA VAL A 947 25.45 -1.90 23.62
C VAL A 947 25.61 -2.97 24.70
N MET A 948 24.50 -3.52 25.21
CA MET A 948 24.51 -4.59 26.22
C MET A 948 25.13 -5.91 25.73
N GLN A 949 25.29 -6.11 24.43
CA GLN A 949 25.91 -7.33 23.86
C GLN A 949 27.44 -7.35 24.05
N VAL A 950 28.08 -6.19 24.13
CA VAL A 950 29.54 -6.05 24.19
C VAL A 950 30.17 -6.74 25.41
N PRO A 951 29.66 -6.60 26.65
CA PRO A 951 30.23 -7.29 27.81
C PRO A 951 29.84 -8.77 27.94
N MET A 952 28.94 -9.30 27.11
CA MET A 952 28.34 -10.63 27.35
C MET A 952 29.28 -11.79 27.07
N HIS A 953 30.13 -11.70 26.04
CA HIS A 953 31.15 -12.72 25.76
C HIS A 953 32.15 -12.89 26.92
N PRO A 954 32.81 -11.83 27.43
CA PRO A 954 33.72 -11.97 28.56
C PRO A 954 32.99 -12.36 29.87
N PHE A 955 31.74 -11.92 30.06
CA PHE A 955 30.93 -12.33 31.21
C PHE A 955 30.64 -13.83 31.21
N LEU A 956 30.12 -14.38 30.10
CA LEU A 956 29.80 -15.81 30.00
C LEU A 956 31.05 -16.68 30.06
N LEU A 957 32.17 -16.22 29.51
CA LEU A 957 33.46 -16.87 29.65
C LEU A 957 33.90 -16.97 31.14
N LEU A 958 33.77 -15.88 31.90
CA LEU A 958 34.06 -15.87 33.35
C LEU A 958 33.14 -16.81 34.13
N VAL A 959 31.86 -16.86 33.76
CA VAL A 959 30.87 -17.78 34.35
C VAL A 959 31.31 -19.24 34.12
N CYS A 960 31.70 -19.59 32.89
CA CYS A 960 32.21 -20.92 32.58
C CYS A 960 33.49 -21.25 33.36
N PHE A 961 34.43 -20.31 33.51
CA PHE A 961 35.61 -20.53 34.36
C PHE A 961 35.27 -20.83 35.81
N ASN A 962 34.38 -20.03 36.41
CA ASN A 962 34.02 -20.20 37.81
C ASN A 962 33.29 -21.53 38.04
N VAL A 963 32.31 -21.85 37.18
CA VAL A 963 31.55 -23.11 37.24
C VAL A 963 32.46 -24.33 37.16
N PHE A 964 33.50 -24.28 36.33
CA PHE A 964 34.44 -25.39 36.11
C PHE A 964 35.69 -25.35 37.00
N SER A 965 35.84 -24.34 37.87
CA SER A 965 36.89 -24.29 38.89
C SER A 965 36.57 -25.11 40.16
N GLU A 966 35.32 -25.55 40.32
CA GLU A 966 34.84 -26.38 41.45
C GLU A 966 34.18 -27.70 40.97
N LYS A 967 33.58 -28.48 41.89
CA LYS A 967 32.79 -29.68 41.52
C LYS A 967 31.55 -29.28 40.70
N VAL A 968 31.64 -29.48 39.39
CA VAL A 968 30.58 -29.17 38.42
C VAL A 968 29.33 -30.01 38.68
N HIS A 969 28.16 -29.37 38.66
CA HIS A 969 26.88 -30.04 38.83
C HIS A 969 26.59 -31.04 37.68
N PRO A 970 26.11 -32.28 37.95
CA PRO A 970 25.88 -33.32 36.93
C PRO A 970 24.97 -32.89 35.76
N LEU A 971 24.00 -32.01 36.02
CA LEU A 971 23.10 -31.47 34.99
C LEU A 971 23.83 -30.60 33.95
N LEU A 972 24.83 -29.81 34.36
CA LEU A 972 25.58 -28.94 33.44
C LEU A 972 26.50 -29.78 32.53
N MET A 973 27.07 -30.85 33.08
CA MET A 973 27.83 -31.84 32.30
C MET A 973 26.95 -32.56 31.29
N THR A 974 25.75 -32.96 31.70
CA THR A 974 24.75 -33.57 30.81
C THR A 974 24.33 -32.61 29.70
N ALA A 975 24.07 -31.34 30.03
CA ALA A 975 23.71 -30.31 29.04
C ALA A 975 24.82 -30.05 28.01
N ALA A 976 26.07 -29.93 28.46
CA ALA A 976 27.23 -29.78 27.57
C ALA A 976 27.40 -30.99 26.63
N TYR A 977 27.20 -32.20 27.14
CA TYR A 977 27.27 -33.43 26.35
C TYR A 977 26.18 -33.51 25.28
N TRP A 978 24.92 -33.22 25.63
CA TRP A 978 23.82 -33.17 24.66
C TRP A 978 24.02 -32.10 23.61
N TRP A 979 24.51 -30.92 23.99
CA TRP A 979 24.84 -29.85 23.06
C TRP A 979 25.95 -30.28 22.07
N GLY A 980 26.99 -30.96 22.56
CA GLY A 980 28.02 -31.55 21.70
C GLY A 980 27.47 -32.54 20.66
N LYS A 981 26.49 -33.38 21.04
CA LYS A 981 25.81 -34.28 20.08
C LYS A 981 25.01 -33.52 19.02
N ILE A 982 24.31 -32.45 19.41
CA ILE A 982 23.54 -31.60 18.49
C ILE A 982 24.47 -30.88 17.50
N LEU A 983 25.58 -30.33 17.98
CA LEU A 983 26.61 -29.71 17.14
C LEU A 983 27.17 -30.72 16.14
N HIS A 984 27.48 -31.95 16.58
CA HIS A 984 27.98 -32.99 15.69
C HIS A 984 26.99 -33.40 14.59
N TRP A 985 25.69 -33.47 14.92
CA TRP A 985 24.64 -33.78 13.93
C TRP A 985 24.39 -32.61 12.95
N SER A 986 24.63 -31.37 13.38
CA SER A 986 24.49 -30.17 12.55
C SER A 986 25.75 -29.80 11.76
N SER A 987 26.89 -30.44 12.00
CA SER A 987 28.16 -30.22 11.29
C SER A 987 28.05 -30.19 9.76
N PRO A 988 27.29 -31.09 9.09
CA PRO A 988 27.16 -31.02 7.63
C PRO A 988 26.57 -29.70 7.14
N GLY A 989 25.63 -29.10 7.89
CA GLY A 989 25.04 -27.81 7.57
C GLY A 989 26.05 -26.66 7.72
N PHE A 990 26.87 -26.67 8.77
CA PHE A 990 27.92 -25.68 8.98
C PHE A 990 28.99 -25.73 7.87
N ILE A 991 29.38 -26.92 7.42
CA ILE A 991 30.34 -27.11 6.32
C ILE A 991 29.79 -26.51 5.01
N VAL A 992 28.50 -26.69 4.72
CA VAL A 992 27.86 -26.08 3.54
C VAL A 992 27.85 -24.54 3.65
N MET A 993 27.52 -24.01 4.83
CA MET A 993 27.53 -22.55 5.05
C MET A 993 28.93 -21.94 4.97
N GLU A 994 29.95 -22.64 5.47
CA GLU A 994 31.36 -22.24 5.33
C GLU A 994 31.79 -22.23 3.87
N GLY A 995 31.40 -23.24 3.09
CA GLY A 995 31.65 -23.29 1.65
C GLY A 995 31.00 -22.12 0.90
N LEU A 996 29.73 -21.81 1.19
CA LEU A 996 29.03 -20.66 0.58
C LEU A 996 29.66 -19.33 0.97
N SER A 997 30.03 -19.16 2.25
CA SER A 997 30.66 -17.93 2.75
C SER A 997 32.04 -17.71 2.12
N SER A 998 32.84 -18.77 2.00
CA SER A 998 34.15 -18.72 1.35
C SER A 998 34.04 -18.36 -0.13
N LEU A 999 33.04 -18.90 -0.84
CA LEU A 999 32.76 -18.52 -2.23
C LEU A 999 32.40 -17.04 -2.38
N LEU A 1000 31.58 -16.49 -1.48
CA LEU A 1000 31.23 -15.06 -1.48
C LEU A 1000 32.45 -14.17 -1.24
N ILE A 1001 33.36 -14.57 -0.33
CA ILE A 1001 34.61 -13.86 -0.09
C ILE A 1001 35.49 -13.88 -1.34
N VAL A 1002 35.65 -15.04 -1.99
CA VAL A 1002 36.43 -15.17 -3.23
C VAL A 1002 35.85 -14.29 -4.34
N GLN A 1003 34.52 -14.26 -4.50
CA GLN A 1003 33.85 -13.35 -5.45
C GLN A 1003 34.08 -11.88 -5.12
N LYS A 1004 34.00 -11.51 -3.84
CA LYS A 1004 34.23 -10.12 -3.42
C LYS A 1004 35.68 -9.70 -3.62
N LEU A 1005 36.65 -10.57 -3.34
CA LEU A 1005 38.07 -10.35 -3.64
C LEU A 1005 38.29 -10.19 -5.15
N GLY A 1006 37.59 -10.96 -5.97
CA GLY A 1006 37.57 -10.79 -7.43
C GLY A 1006 37.09 -9.42 -7.88
N GLN A 1007 36.00 -8.92 -7.30
CA GLN A 1007 35.45 -7.59 -7.59
C GLN A 1007 36.39 -6.47 -7.13
N VAL A 1008 36.90 -6.53 -5.90
CA VAL A 1008 37.84 -5.53 -5.36
C VAL A 1008 39.15 -5.56 -6.15
N GLY A 1009 39.62 -6.73 -6.55
CA GLY A 1009 40.79 -6.88 -7.41
C GLY A 1009 40.61 -6.18 -8.76
N LYS A 1010 39.42 -6.27 -9.38
CA LYS A 1010 39.10 -5.52 -10.61
C LYS A 1010 39.11 -4.00 -10.39
N GLU A 1011 38.60 -3.53 -9.26
CA GLU A 1011 38.65 -2.11 -8.88
C GLU A 1011 40.11 -1.64 -8.72
N LEU A 1012 40.95 -2.40 -8.00
CA LEU A 1012 42.36 -2.06 -7.80
C LEU A 1012 43.17 -2.09 -9.11
N VAL A 1013 42.90 -3.02 -10.02
CA VAL A 1013 43.51 -3.04 -11.36
C VAL A 1013 43.22 -1.75 -12.13
N SER A 1014 42.05 -1.11 -11.89
CA SER A 1014 41.69 0.15 -12.55
C SER A 1014 42.43 1.37 -11.99
N GLU A 1015 43.05 1.27 -10.81
CA GLU A 1015 43.79 2.36 -10.16
C GLU A 1015 45.25 2.49 -10.65
N GLY A 1016 45.81 1.47 -11.30
CA GLY A 1016 47.12 1.56 -11.96
C GLY A 1016 47.78 0.22 -12.30
N GLU A 1017 48.71 0.24 -13.26
CA GLU A 1017 49.41 -0.96 -13.76
C GLU A 1017 50.22 -1.70 -12.67
N GLY A 1018 50.68 -1.00 -11.63
CA GLY A 1018 51.38 -1.61 -10.49
C GLY A 1018 50.50 -2.59 -9.69
N TYR A 1019 49.22 -2.28 -9.51
CA TYR A 1019 48.26 -3.18 -8.85
C TYR A 1019 47.94 -4.40 -9.70
N GLN A 1020 47.85 -4.21 -11.02
CA GLN A 1020 47.67 -5.32 -11.95
C GLN A 1020 48.82 -6.32 -11.88
N PHE A 1021 50.06 -5.82 -11.90
CA PHE A 1021 51.24 -6.68 -11.75
C PHE A 1021 51.27 -7.37 -10.38
N GLY A 1022 51.04 -6.62 -9.30
CA GLY A 1022 51.02 -7.15 -7.93
C GLY A 1022 49.97 -8.24 -7.72
N LEU A 1023 48.75 -8.04 -8.22
CA LEU A 1023 47.66 -9.01 -8.12
C LEU A 1023 47.91 -10.26 -8.99
N LEU A 1024 48.58 -10.11 -10.14
CA LEU A 1024 48.94 -11.25 -10.98
C LEU A 1024 50.04 -12.10 -10.33
N VAL A 1025 51.04 -11.47 -9.69
CA VAL A 1025 52.05 -12.15 -8.87
C VAL A 1025 51.40 -12.85 -7.68
N ALA A 1026 50.47 -12.19 -6.98
CA ALA A 1026 49.75 -12.77 -5.85
C ALA A 1026 48.89 -13.98 -6.27
N ALA A 1027 48.18 -13.89 -7.39
CA ALA A 1027 47.39 -14.99 -7.91
C ALA A 1027 48.27 -16.17 -8.36
N ALA A 1028 49.41 -15.89 -9.00
CA ALA A 1028 50.39 -16.92 -9.35
C ALA A 1028 50.95 -17.62 -8.10
N ALA A 1029 51.29 -16.86 -7.05
CA ALA A 1029 51.72 -17.42 -5.78
C ALA A 1029 50.62 -18.29 -5.15
N ALA A 1030 49.37 -17.83 -5.14
CA ALA A 1030 48.24 -18.60 -4.64
C ALA A 1030 48.06 -19.92 -5.38
N TYR A 1031 48.19 -19.95 -6.71
CA TYR A 1031 48.14 -21.19 -7.49
C TYR A 1031 49.29 -22.15 -7.15
N VAL A 1032 50.51 -21.65 -7.04
CA VAL A 1032 51.68 -22.46 -6.69
C VAL A 1032 51.55 -23.04 -5.29
N THR A 1033 51.13 -22.23 -4.31
CA THR A 1033 50.85 -22.68 -2.95
C THR A 1033 49.73 -23.72 -2.92
N SER A 1034 48.67 -23.52 -3.70
CA SER A 1034 47.55 -24.47 -3.81
C SER A 1034 48.02 -25.82 -4.33
N ALA A 1035 48.79 -25.83 -5.43
CA ALA A 1035 49.34 -27.05 -6.00
C ALA A 1035 50.29 -27.76 -5.01
N TRP A 1036 51.14 -27.01 -4.32
CA TRP A 1036 52.04 -27.53 -3.29
C TRP A 1036 51.28 -28.17 -2.11
N TRP A 1037 50.26 -27.50 -1.57
CA TRP A 1037 49.43 -28.02 -0.48
C TRP A 1037 48.61 -29.25 -0.89
N ILE A 1038 48.09 -29.28 -2.12
CA ILE A 1038 47.40 -30.46 -2.64
C ILE A 1038 48.37 -31.65 -2.71
N VAL A 1039 49.59 -31.46 -3.22
CA VAL A 1039 50.59 -32.54 -3.30
C VAL A 1039 50.99 -33.05 -1.92
N LEU A 1040 51.20 -32.15 -0.95
CA LEU A 1040 51.55 -32.53 0.42
C LEU A 1040 50.40 -33.21 1.17
N GLY A 1041 49.16 -32.73 1.00
CA GLY A 1041 47.98 -33.27 1.67
C GLY A 1041 47.44 -34.56 1.02
N TYR A 1042 47.78 -34.82 -0.24
CA TYR A 1042 47.23 -35.94 -1.02
C TYR A 1042 47.42 -37.32 -0.37
N PRO A 1043 48.61 -37.72 0.14
CA PRO A 1043 48.81 -39.04 0.74
C PRO A 1043 47.90 -39.30 1.96
N ALA A 1044 47.64 -38.26 2.75
CA ALA A 1044 46.82 -38.35 3.96
C ALA A 1044 45.32 -38.18 3.66
N ALA A 1045 44.95 -37.38 2.66
CA ALA A 1045 43.57 -37.25 2.20
C ALA A 1045 43.08 -38.49 1.40
N ALA A 1046 43.99 -39.23 0.76
CA ALA A 1046 43.69 -40.42 -0.06
C ALA A 1046 43.78 -41.74 0.72
N THR A 1047 43.33 -41.75 1.99
CA THR A 1047 43.34 -42.94 2.86
C THR A 1047 42.30 -44.01 2.48
N SER A 1048 41.29 -43.65 1.69
CA SER A 1048 40.29 -44.58 1.15
C SER A 1048 40.06 -44.38 -0.36
N PRO A 1049 39.65 -45.43 -1.10
CA PRO A 1049 39.28 -45.30 -2.51
C PRO A 1049 38.17 -44.27 -2.75
N LEU A 1050 37.22 -44.14 -1.81
CA LEU A 1050 36.13 -43.17 -1.91
C LEU A 1050 36.63 -41.73 -1.75
N SER A 1051 37.48 -41.47 -0.74
CA SER A 1051 38.07 -40.15 -0.51
C SER A 1051 38.94 -39.70 -1.69
N SER A 1052 39.74 -40.62 -2.24
CA SER A 1052 40.56 -40.37 -3.44
C SER A 1052 39.69 -40.04 -4.67
N THR A 1053 38.57 -40.75 -4.85
CA THR A 1053 37.62 -40.49 -5.95
C THR A 1053 36.96 -39.12 -5.81
N LEU A 1054 36.45 -38.78 -4.61
CA LEU A 1054 35.79 -37.48 -4.35
C LEU A 1054 36.77 -36.31 -4.52
N LEU A 1055 38.01 -36.49 -4.08
CA LEU A 1055 39.07 -35.50 -4.30
C LEU A 1055 39.36 -35.29 -5.79
N GLY A 1056 39.43 -36.39 -6.57
CA GLY A 1056 39.58 -36.33 -8.02
C GLY A 1056 38.42 -35.59 -8.71
N VAL A 1057 37.18 -35.82 -8.28
CA VAL A 1057 36.00 -35.10 -8.78
C VAL A 1057 36.08 -33.60 -8.47
N ALA A 1058 36.48 -33.22 -7.25
CA ALA A 1058 36.60 -31.82 -6.85
C ALA A 1058 37.66 -31.07 -7.67
N LEU A 1059 38.86 -31.66 -7.84
CA LEU A 1059 39.95 -31.06 -8.63
C LEU A 1059 39.58 -30.96 -10.11
N THR A 1060 38.93 -31.99 -10.66
CA THR A 1060 38.45 -31.97 -12.04
C THR A 1060 37.41 -30.87 -12.23
N THR A 1061 36.45 -30.76 -11.32
CA THR A 1061 35.41 -29.72 -11.35
C THR A 1061 36.01 -28.32 -11.28
N LEU A 1062 37.00 -28.09 -10.41
CA LEU A 1062 37.72 -26.82 -10.33
C LEU A 1062 38.35 -26.42 -11.67
N ILE A 1063 39.05 -27.36 -12.33
CA ILE A 1063 39.72 -27.10 -13.61
C ILE A 1063 38.69 -26.80 -14.70
N PHE A 1064 37.66 -27.64 -14.84
CA PHE A 1064 36.64 -27.46 -15.88
C PHE A 1064 35.84 -26.16 -15.70
N LEU A 1065 35.39 -25.85 -14.49
CA LEU A 1065 34.65 -24.61 -14.22
C LEU A 1065 35.52 -23.37 -14.41
N THR A 1066 36.81 -23.46 -14.06
CA THR A 1066 37.76 -22.36 -14.32
C THR A 1066 37.92 -22.12 -15.82
N LEU A 1067 38.12 -23.18 -16.61
CA LEU A 1067 38.26 -23.07 -18.08
C LEU A 1067 36.99 -22.54 -18.75
N ILE A 1068 35.82 -23.09 -18.38
CA ILE A 1068 34.52 -22.61 -18.88
C ILE A 1068 34.30 -21.14 -18.47
N GLY A 1069 34.62 -20.79 -17.24
CA GLY A 1069 34.52 -19.43 -16.72
C GLY A 1069 35.36 -18.42 -17.50
N PHE A 1070 36.59 -18.78 -17.86
CA PHE A 1070 37.45 -17.93 -18.70
C PHE A 1070 36.95 -17.87 -20.14
N PHE A 1071 36.51 -18.99 -20.72
CA PHE A 1071 35.97 -19.03 -22.08
C PHE A 1071 34.72 -18.15 -22.22
N LEU A 1072 33.83 -18.18 -21.24
CA LEU A 1072 32.63 -17.34 -21.17
C LEU A 1072 32.92 -15.90 -20.71
N ARG A 1073 34.18 -15.57 -20.39
CA ARG A 1073 34.60 -14.28 -19.80
C ARG A 1073 33.83 -13.90 -18.53
N ARG A 1074 33.39 -14.90 -17.76
CA ARG A 1074 32.60 -14.75 -16.53
C ARG A 1074 33.42 -14.92 -15.24
N THR A 1075 34.68 -15.37 -15.33
CA THR A 1075 35.58 -15.50 -14.17
C THR A 1075 36.88 -14.72 -14.39
N ASN A 1076 37.57 -14.36 -13.32
CA ASN A 1076 38.89 -13.73 -13.38
C ASN A 1076 39.96 -14.51 -12.60
N VAL A 1077 41.24 -14.19 -12.84
CA VAL A 1077 42.41 -14.89 -12.29
C VAL A 1077 42.44 -14.88 -10.76
N ILE A 1078 41.92 -13.82 -10.13
CA ILE A 1078 41.86 -13.70 -8.67
C ILE A 1078 40.81 -14.66 -8.11
N GLU A 1079 39.61 -14.69 -8.69
CA GLU A 1079 38.52 -15.61 -8.29
C GLU A 1079 38.94 -17.07 -8.44
N SER A 1080 39.54 -17.42 -9.57
CA SER A 1080 39.98 -18.79 -9.83
C SER A 1080 41.17 -19.21 -8.95
N SER A 1081 42.08 -18.29 -8.63
CA SER A 1081 43.20 -18.57 -7.71
C SER A 1081 42.74 -18.70 -6.25
N GLY A 1082 41.77 -17.89 -5.81
CA GLY A 1082 41.15 -17.99 -4.49
C GLY A 1082 40.36 -19.30 -4.30
N LEU A 1083 39.63 -19.72 -5.33
CA LEU A 1083 38.93 -21.01 -5.30
C LEU A 1083 39.91 -22.19 -5.26
N ALA A 1084 41.03 -22.12 -5.99
CA ALA A 1084 42.08 -23.14 -5.93
C ALA A 1084 42.71 -23.22 -4.52
N LEU A 1085 42.94 -22.08 -3.88
CA LEU A 1085 43.49 -22.02 -2.52
C LEU A 1085 42.51 -22.58 -1.48
N PHE A 1086 41.22 -22.28 -1.62
CA PHE A 1086 40.18 -22.84 -0.76
C PHE A 1086 40.12 -24.37 -0.88
N VAL A 1087 40.11 -24.90 -2.10
CA VAL A 1087 40.14 -26.36 -2.32
C VAL A 1087 41.40 -26.95 -1.71
N ALA A 1088 42.58 -26.39 -2.00
CA ALA A 1088 43.85 -26.86 -1.46
C ALA A 1088 43.90 -26.86 0.07
N TYR A 1089 43.35 -25.83 0.71
CA TYR A 1089 43.25 -25.74 2.16
C TYR A 1089 42.39 -26.86 2.76
N ASN A 1090 41.25 -27.18 2.13
CA ASN A 1090 40.41 -28.29 2.57
C ASN A 1090 41.11 -29.65 2.39
N VAL A 1091 41.84 -29.86 1.28
CA VAL A 1091 42.66 -31.08 1.09
C VAL A 1091 43.73 -31.19 2.16
N TRP A 1092 44.39 -30.07 2.47
CA TRP A 1092 45.42 -30.01 3.49
C TRP A 1092 44.86 -30.27 4.90
N GLN A 1093 43.67 -29.75 5.25
CA GLN A 1093 43.00 -30.05 6.51
C GLN A 1093 42.70 -31.55 6.66
N CYS A 1094 42.30 -32.23 5.59
CA CYS A 1094 42.10 -33.68 5.61
C CYS A 1094 43.40 -34.47 5.88
N GLY A 1095 44.57 -33.84 5.65
CA GLY A 1095 45.87 -34.47 5.80
C GLY A 1095 46.58 -34.22 7.14
N PHE A 1096 46.00 -33.43 8.04
CA PHE A 1096 46.54 -33.22 9.37
C PHE A 1096 46.26 -34.45 10.24
N ASP A 1097 47.32 -35.07 10.76
CA ASP A 1097 47.27 -36.28 11.57
C ASP A 1097 46.35 -36.08 12.79
N GLN A 1098 45.38 -36.97 13.00
CA GLN A 1098 44.44 -36.92 14.13
C GLN A 1098 45.12 -37.01 15.50
N GLN A 1099 46.42 -37.29 15.56
CA GLN A 1099 47.19 -37.33 16.82
C GLN A 1099 47.48 -35.96 17.42
N SER A 1100 47.54 -34.88 16.64
CA SER A 1100 47.89 -33.54 17.15
C SER A 1100 46.78 -32.83 17.94
N TYR A 1101 45.55 -33.35 17.88
CA TYR A 1101 44.40 -32.74 18.58
C TYR A 1101 44.17 -33.29 19.99
N VAL A 1102 44.82 -34.40 20.35
CA VAL A 1102 44.61 -35.08 21.64
C VAL A 1102 45.68 -34.73 22.68
N ASP A 1103 46.85 -34.22 22.26
CA ASP A 1103 47.90 -33.74 23.18
C ASP A 1103 48.58 -32.45 22.66
N PRO A 1104 48.16 -31.27 23.16
CA PRO A 1104 48.75 -29.98 22.77
C PRO A 1104 50.20 -29.77 23.23
N ALA A 1105 50.79 -30.69 24.01
CA ALA A 1105 52.14 -30.57 24.56
C ALA A 1105 53.24 -31.21 23.71
N SER A 1106 52.93 -31.70 22.51
CA SER A 1106 53.91 -32.37 21.62
C SER A 1106 54.51 -31.47 20.53
N SER A 1107 54.32 -30.14 20.59
CA SER A 1107 55.04 -29.16 19.77
C SER A 1107 55.75 -28.12 20.61
#